data_AF-A0A3B8V391-F1
#
_entry.id   AF-A0A3B8V391-F1
#
_cell.length_a   1.000
_cell.length_b   1.000
_cell.length_c   1.000
_cell.angle_alpha   90.00
_cell.angle_beta   90.00
_cell.angle_gamma   90.00
#
_symmetry.space_group_name_H-M   'P 1'
#
loop_
_entity.id
_entity.type
_entity.pdbx_description
1 polymer ?
#
loop_
_entity_poly.entity_id
_entity_poly.type
_entity_poly.pdbx_seq_one_letter_code
_entity_poly.pdbx_strand_id
1 'polypeptide(L)'
;MTTANAASPTMTTTVHRIEIHRRAEFGDPAADALRREIEGLPASLTPRSVDCAAVYLIEGAFTGQALTMIAHELLADPVTQSPVIGAAAVGADDVVIEVHPLPGVMDPAAASIATAIHAMLGGGDTPALTVRTGRRYTFGGIDAEAGCELATRLLANPVVHAIHTGPYHPESFPVGHQQPFEVRDVPLCELDDPGLERLSRDAHLFLSLDEMRAIQSHYRGLGREPREIELETLAQTWSEHCVHKTLKATIEYREPAGDSGFSIRDTAADRPGHSVGDDGRVRIQNLLKSTVAAATHQLMADGLDDWCLSVFVDNAGIVGFDEDTAVCMKVETHNHPSAIEPYGGAATGIGGCIRDIMGTGLAAKPIAATDVFCVGTDAPAEIPTGCLHPHRILGEVVGGVRDYGNRMGIPTIDGGVWFDDRYIGNPLVYVGCVGVMPRDLIEGDARPGDRIIAMGGRTGRDGIHGATFSSAELTDTHADEFSHAVQIGNAITEKVTLDAVLAARDHPDGCLFSSITDCGAGGFSSAVGEMGEKIGAAVRLDRAPLKYEGLSPVEVWISEAQERMVLAVPAENVEAIAAICDRHDVEWCDLGEFGTPDRELVLHWGDVEVGRIAMEFMHDGVPMPLREAVWDPEWAAREAGGDDVGVESMRAIGDVAGVFDMTATLLGHPNLASKAWIVRQYDHEVQGGSVVKPFVGPNAGPGDAAVIRPVPDRPRGLAIGHGLATGLARDPYVMGLAAIDECVRNMVCVGADPDRIAILDNFCWPGCDDPRNLGSLVRAA
;
A
#
# COMPACT_ATOMS: atom_id res chain seq x y z
N MET A 1 -5.13 -62.34 33.72
CA MET A 1 -4.22 -61.19 33.54
C MET A 1 -4.77 -60.37 32.39
N THR A 2 -5.63 -59.42 32.73
CA THR A 2 -6.25 -58.44 31.84
C THR A 2 -5.41 -57.18 31.93
N THR A 3 -4.62 -56.91 30.89
CA THR A 3 -3.91 -55.64 30.75
C THR A 3 -4.88 -54.59 30.26
N ALA A 4 -5.18 -53.63 31.13
CA ALA A 4 -5.94 -52.43 30.82
C ALA A 4 -5.17 -51.59 29.79
N ASN A 5 -5.81 -51.28 28.67
CA ASN A 5 -5.39 -50.18 27.80
C ASN A 5 -5.58 -48.89 28.60
N ALA A 6 -4.47 -48.28 29.01
CA ALA A 6 -4.46 -46.89 29.44
C ALA A 6 -4.81 -46.03 28.23
N ALA A 7 -5.97 -45.38 28.27
CA ALA A 7 -6.27 -44.31 27.34
C ALA A 7 -5.21 -43.21 27.53
N SER A 8 -4.51 -42.84 26.46
CA SER A 8 -3.71 -41.61 26.44
C SER A 8 -4.60 -40.44 26.87
N PRO A 9 -4.13 -39.55 27.77
CA PRO A 9 -4.89 -38.37 28.12
C PRO A 9 -5.08 -37.54 26.85
N THR A 10 -6.33 -37.38 26.41
CA THR A 10 -6.70 -36.35 25.44
C THR A 10 -6.36 -35.00 26.09
N MET A 11 -5.22 -34.44 25.72
CA MET A 11 -4.84 -33.08 26.10
C MET A 11 -5.93 -32.13 25.61
N THR A 12 -6.57 -31.42 26.53
CA THR A 12 -7.54 -30.38 26.19
C THR A 12 -6.77 -29.17 25.66
N THR A 13 -7.15 -28.67 24.48
CA THR A 13 -6.63 -27.42 23.93
C THR A 13 -6.88 -26.27 24.90
N THR A 14 -5.84 -25.51 25.23
CA THR A 14 -5.92 -24.33 26.11
C THR A 14 -5.08 -23.19 25.56
N VAL A 15 -5.47 -21.95 25.86
CA VAL A 15 -4.63 -20.77 25.59
C VAL A 15 -3.57 -20.67 26.69
N HIS A 16 -2.30 -20.76 26.30
CA HIS A 16 -1.15 -20.53 27.16
C HIS A 16 -0.65 -19.09 27.01
N ARG A 17 -0.28 -18.46 28.12
CA ARG A 17 0.25 -17.09 28.13
C ARG A 17 1.74 -17.10 28.50
N ILE A 18 2.56 -16.38 27.75
CA ILE A 18 3.98 -16.18 28.03
C ILE A 18 4.31 -14.70 27.87
N GLU A 19 4.92 -14.10 28.89
CA GLU A 19 5.44 -12.74 28.83
C GLU A 19 6.96 -12.75 28.72
N ILE A 20 7.53 -11.89 27.88
CA ILE A 20 8.98 -11.74 27.73
C ILE A 20 9.39 -10.36 28.23
N HIS A 21 10.14 -10.37 29.33
CA HIS A 21 10.62 -9.18 30.03
C HIS A 21 12.11 -8.97 29.76
N ARG A 22 12.57 -7.72 29.71
CA ARG A 22 14.00 -7.40 29.73
C ARG A 22 14.55 -7.61 31.14
N ARG A 23 15.78 -8.12 31.25
CA ARG A 23 16.45 -8.19 32.55
C ARG A 23 16.97 -6.82 32.94
N ALA A 24 16.73 -6.42 34.19
CA ALA A 24 17.01 -5.07 34.68
C ALA A 24 18.47 -4.61 34.48
N GLU A 25 19.44 -5.54 34.52
CA GLU A 25 20.85 -5.25 34.33
C GLU A 25 21.24 -4.77 32.92
N PHE A 26 20.36 -4.96 31.91
CA PHE A 26 20.58 -4.49 30.54
C PHE A 26 19.77 -3.25 30.18
N GLY A 27 18.94 -2.75 31.10
CA GLY A 27 17.97 -1.68 30.83
C GLY A 27 16.85 -2.12 29.89
N ASP A 28 15.98 -1.16 29.54
CA ASP A 28 14.87 -1.37 28.63
C ASP A 28 14.79 -0.23 27.60
N PRO A 29 15.43 -0.40 26.41
CA PRO A 29 15.40 0.59 25.35
C PRO A 29 13.98 0.93 24.86
N ALA A 30 13.03 -0.02 24.96
CA ALA A 30 11.65 0.24 24.56
C ALA A 30 10.96 1.16 25.56
N ALA A 31 11.15 0.92 26.87
CA ALA A 31 10.71 1.85 27.89
C ALA A 31 11.41 3.22 27.80
N ASP A 32 12.71 3.25 27.46
CA ASP A 32 13.44 4.51 27.23
C ASP A 32 12.90 5.31 26.04
N ALA A 33 12.57 4.64 24.94
CA ALA A 33 11.96 5.27 23.78
C ALA A 33 10.58 5.84 24.13
N LEU A 34 9.73 5.03 24.77
CA LEU A 34 8.40 5.46 25.20
C LEU A 34 8.47 6.63 26.19
N ARG A 35 9.44 6.64 27.12
CA ARG A 35 9.65 7.78 28.01
C ARG A 35 9.91 9.08 27.24
N ARG A 36 10.73 9.03 26.19
CA ARG A 36 11.01 10.22 25.34
C ARG A 36 9.77 10.68 24.58
N GLU A 37 8.95 9.75 24.08
CA GLU A 37 7.69 10.09 23.41
C GLU A 37 6.68 10.75 24.37
N ILE A 38 6.70 10.35 25.65
CA ILE A 38 5.83 10.92 26.69
C ILE A 38 6.26 12.32 27.14
N GLU A 39 7.53 12.71 27.00
CA GLU A 39 8.06 13.99 27.53
C GLU A 39 7.33 15.23 26.98
N GLY A 40 6.67 15.12 25.82
CA GLY A 40 5.86 16.19 25.22
C GLY A 40 4.39 16.23 25.66
N LEU A 41 3.92 15.25 26.44
CA LEU A 41 2.52 15.14 26.87
C LEU A 41 2.22 15.93 28.16
N PRO A 42 0.95 16.24 28.44
CA PRO A 42 0.54 16.84 29.71
C PRO A 42 1.04 16.01 30.91
N ALA A 43 1.41 16.70 32.00
CA ALA A 43 1.95 16.06 33.20
C ALA A 43 1.01 15.00 33.83
N SER A 44 -0.29 15.06 33.56
CA SER A 44 -1.27 14.04 33.96
C SER A 44 -1.09 12.69 33.27
N LEU A 45 -0.44 12.67 32.11
CA LEU A 45 -0.14 11.48 31.31
C LEU A 45 1.33 11.04 31.43
N THR A 46 2.10 11.66 32.33
CA THR A 46 3.53 11.37 32.52
C THR A 46 3.71 10.39 33.68
N PRO A 47 3.85 9.06 33.43
CA PRO A 47 4.15 8.10 34.47
C PRO A 47 5.53 8.34 35.08
N ARG A 48 5.66 8.03 36.37
CA ARG A 48 6.93 8.02 37.10
C ARG A 48 7.85 6.88 36.66
N SER A 49 7.26 5.77 36.22
CA SER A 49 7.98 4.59 35.74
C SER A 49 7.22 3.92 34.60
N VAL A 50 7.97 3.36 33.66
CA VAL A 50 7.50 2.63 32.49
C VAL A 50 8.29 1.33 32.42
N ASP A 51 7.59 0.22 32.25
CA ASP A 51 8.15 -1.11 31.99
C ASP A 51 7.38 -1.77 30.84
N CYS A 52 8.08 -2.44 29.93
CA CYS A 52 7.52 -3.03 28.73
C CYS A 52 7.81 -4.53 28.65
N ALA A 53 6.80 -5.31 28.23
CA ALA A 53 6.96 -6.74 27.95
C ALA A 53 6.22 -7.15 26.67
N ALA A 54 6.78 -8.11 25.95
CA ALA A 54 6.05 -8.79 24.87
C ALA A 54 5.13 -9.85 25.48
N VAL A 55 3.94 -10.02 24.93
CA VAL A 55 2.94 -11.01 25.36
C VAL A 55 2.67 -11.96 24.20
N TYR A 56 2.72 -13.26 24.47
CA TYR A 56 2.40 -14.32 23.53
C TYR A 56 1.27 -15.18 24.10
N LEU A 57 0.19 -15.31 23.33
CA LEU A 57 -0.93 -16.19 23.61
C LEU A 57 -0.89 -17.35 22.61
N ILE A 58 -0.76 -18.57 23.09
CA ILE A 58 -0.57 -19.76 22.25
C ILE A 58 -1.68 -20.76 22.60
N GLU A 59 -2.64 -20.91 21.70
CA GLU A 59 -3.68 -21.92 21.81
C GLU A 59 -3.18 -23.24 21.23
N GLY A 60 -3.18 -24.30 22.04
CA GLY A 60 -2.75 -25.62 21.60
C GLY A 60 -2.66 -26.61 22.75
N ALA A 61 -2.20 -27.82 22.46
CA ALA A 61 -2.03 -28.89 23.43
C ALA A 61 -0.54 -29.12 23.74
N PHE A 62 0.00 -28.42 24.74
CA PHE A 62 1.43 -28.49 25.07
C PHE A 62 1.71 -29.14 26.42
N THR A 63 2.80 -29.92 26.49
CA THR A 63 3.34 -30.39 27.78
C THR A 63 4.03 -29.23 28.50
N GLY A 64 4.17 -29.31 29.83
CA GLY A 64 4.92 -28.30 30.59
C GLY A 64 6.37 -28.14 30.12
N GLN A 65 7.00 -29.24 29.68
CA GLN A 65 8.34 -29.21 29.09
C GLN A 65 8.36 -28.45 27.76
N ALA A 66 7.40 -28.70 26.87
CA ALA A 66 7.29 -27.98 25.60
C ALA A 66 7.07 -26.48 25.83
N LEU A 67 6.22 -26.08 26.78
CA LEU A 67 6.02 -24.67 27.12
C LEU A 67 7.28 -24.00 27.67
N THR A 68 8.06 -24.72 28.48
CA THR A 68 9.35 -24.20 28.97
C THR A 68 10.33 -24.00 27.82
N MET A 69 10.42 -24.94 26.87
CA MET A 69 11.27 -24.79 25.69
C MET A 69 10.82 -23.62 24.81
N ILE A 70 9.53 -23.50 24.51
CA ILE A 70 8.98 -22.37 23.75
C ILE A 70 9.33 -21.04 24.44
N ALA A 71 9.12 -20.95 25.76
CA ALA A 71 9.38 -19.73 26.51
C ALA A 71 10.86 -19.33 26.55
N HIS A 72 11.76 -20.28 26.81
CA HIS A 72 13.18 -20.00 27.09
C HIS A 72 14.12 -20.13 25.89
N GLU A 73 13.76 -20.95 24.90
CA GLU A 73 14.64 -21.25 23.76
C GLU A 73 14.14 -20.61 22.46
N LEU A 74 12.83 -20.35 22.32
CA LEU A 74 12.26 -19.70 21.14
C LEU A 74 11.95 -18.22 21.35
N LEU A 75 11.17 -17.89 22.38
CA LEU A 75 10.60 -16.54 22.54
C LEU A 75 11.53 -15.56 23.27
N ALA A 76 12.32 -16.03 24.24
CA ALA A 76 13.23 -15.18 25.01
C ALA A 76 14.65 -15.23 24.45
N ASP A 77 15.28 -14.06 24.30
CA ASP A 77 16.74 -13.95 24.23
C ASP A 77 17.33 -14.38 25.60
N PRO A 78 18.13 -15.46 25.67
CA PRO A 78 18.62 -16.01 26.93
C PRO A 78 19.67 -15.12 27.62
N VAL A 79 20.21 -14.12 26.93
CA VAL A 79 21.17 -13.15 27.47
C VAL A 79 20.43 -12.00 28.11
N THR A 80 19.54 -11.35 27.36
CA THR A 80 18.99 -10.04 27.75
C THR A 80 17.54 -10.09 28.25
N GLN A 81 16.86 -11.22 28.10
CA GLN A 81 15.45 -11.36 28.44
C GLN A 81 15.20 -12.52 29.40
N SER A 82 14.03 -12.49 30.03
CA SER A 82 13.52 -13.54 30.91
C SER A 82 12.04 -13.78 30.63
N PRO A 83 11.63 -15.02 30.36
CA PRO A 83 10.22 -15.33 30.17
C PRO A 83 9.51 -15.53 31.52
N VAL A 84 8.22 -15.21 31.53
CA VAL A 84 7.27 -15.55 32.60
C VAL A 84 6.13 -16.32 31.95
N ILE A 85 5.92 -17.57 32.37
CA ILE A 85 4.74 -18.35 31.94
C ILE A 85 3.57 -17.92 32.84
N GLY A 86 2.51 -17.39 32.23
CA GLY A 86 1.43 -16.68 32.90
C GLY A 86 1.62 -15.16 32.91
N ALA A 87 0.91 -14.47 33.78
CA ALA A 87 1.02 -13.02 33.93
C ALA A 87 1.97 -12.65 35.08
N ALA A 88 2.93 -11.74 34.85
CA ALA A 88 3.78 -11.22 35.92
C ALA A 88 2.97 -10.41 36.94
N ALA A 89 3.35 -10.51 38.21
CA ALA A 89 2.70 -9.77 39.30
C ALA A 89 2.79 -8.25 39.09
N VAL A 90 1.74 -7.53 39.48
CA VAL A 90 1.63 -6.07 39.36
C VAL A 90 1.78 -5.44 40.75
N GLY A 91 2.53 -4.34 40.85
CA GLY A 91 2.60 -3.55 42.08
C GLY A 91 1.25 -2.95 42.45
N ALA A 92 1.01 -2.71 43.75
CA ALA A 92 -0.29 -2.22 44.23
C ALA A 92 -0.65 -0.81 43.70
N ASP A 93 0.36 -0.02 43.32
CA ASP A 93 0.23 1.36 42.81
C ASP A 93 0.52 1.45 41.30
N ASP A 94 0.67 0.31 40.61
CA ASP A 94 0.98 0.26 39.18
C ASP A 94 -0.28 -0.09 38.36
N VAL A 95 -0.35 0.47 37.16
CA VAL A 95 -1.40 0.21 36.18
C VAL A 95 -0.82 -0.62 35.05
N VAL A 96 -1.56 -1.65 34.63
CA VAL A 96 -1.22 -2.45 33.45
C VAL A 96 -2.13 -2.05 32.30
N ILE A 97 -1.52 -1.78 31.15
CA ILE A 97 -2.20 -1.65 29.88
C ILE A 97 -1.63 -2.69 28.92
N GLU A 98 -2.49 -3.50 28.31
CA GLU A 98 -2.11 -4.43 27.26
C GLU A 98 -2.74 -4.03 25.94
N VAL A 99 -1.96 -4.14 24.88
CA VAL A 99 -2.36 -3.85 23.52
C VAL A 99 -2.22 -5.13 22.70
N HIS A 100 -3.31 -5.59 22.11
CA HIS A 100 -3.37 -6.80 21.30
C HIS A 100 -4.01 -6.50 19.94
N PRO A 101 -3.57 -7.11 18.84
CA PRO A 101 -4.29 -7.04 17.58
C PRO A 101 -5.73 -7.54 17.72
N LEU A 102 -6.67 -6.87 17.04
CA LEU A 102 -8.06 -7.31 16.97
C LEU A 102 -8.17 -8.65 16.22
N PRO A 103 -9.20 -9.48 16.49
CA PRO A 103 -9.44 -10.69 15.72
C PRO A 103 -9.54 -10.41 14.22
N GLY A 104 -8.81 -11.16 13.41
CA GLY A 104 -8.81 -11.03 11.94
C GLY A 104 -7.72 -10.11 11.39
N VAL A 105 -7.10 -9.27 12.23
CA VAL A 105 -5.92 -8.47 11.84
C VAL A 105 -4.72 -9.39 11.62
N MET A 106 -3.98 -9.15 10.54
CA MET A 106 -2.79 -9.91 10.21
C MET A 106 -1.68 -9.68 11.25
N ASP A 107 -1.13 -10.77 11.78
CA ASP A 107 -0.03 -10.77 12.74
C ASP A 107 1.14 -11.61 12.18
N PRO A 108 2.06 -11.00 11.41
CA PRO A 108 3.19 -11.72 10.81
C PRO A 108 4.11 -12.37 11.84
N ALA A 109 4.22 -11.78 13.04
CA ALA A 109 5.01 -12.32 14.13
C ALA A 109 4.36 -13.60 14.69
N ALA A 110 3.05 -13.61 14.89
CA ALA A 110 2.32 -14.81 15.29
C ALA A 110 2.48 -15.95 14.28
N ALA A 111 2.36 -15.68 12.98
CA ALA A 111 2.55 -16.69 11.94
C ALA A 111 3.98 -17.26 11.93
N SER A 112 5.00 -16.40 12.09
CA SER A 112 6.40 -16.80 12.18
C SER A 112 6.67 -17.66 13.42
N ILE A 113 6.10 -17.28 14.57
CA ILE A 113 6.20 -18.04 15.81
C ILE A 113 5.51 -19.39 15.68
N ALA A 114 4.33 -19.45 15.06
CA ALA A 114 3.63 -20.71 14.85
C ALA A 114 4.47 -21.69 14.02
N THR A 115 5.05 -21.19 12.92
CA THR A 115 5.98 -21.95 12.07
C THR A 115 7.20 -22.43 12.86
N ALA A 116 7.79 -21.57 13.67
CA ALA A 116 8.96 -21.92 14.49
C ALA A 116 8.63 -22.94 15.58
N ILE A 117 7.45 -22.88 16.21
CA ILE A 117 6.99 -23.89 17.18
C ILE A 117 6.80 -25.25 16.49
N HIS A 118 6.17 -25.28 15.31
CA HIS A 118 6.02 -26.52 14.53
C HIS A 118 7.38 -27.15 14.20
N ALA A 119 8.34 -26.34 13.74
CA ALA A 119 9.69 -26.80 13.44
C ALA A 119 10.42 -27.30 14.71
N MET A 120 10.33 -26.56 15.82
CA MET A 120 10.95 -26.91 17.10
C MET A 120 10.41 -28.22 17.69
N LEU A 121 9.13 -28.52 17.50
CA LEU A 121 8.47 -29.69 18.06
C LEU A 121 8.41 -30.90 17.12
N GLY A 122 9.09 -30.85 15.97
CA GLY A 122 9.35 -32.02 15.13
C GLY A 122 8.39 -32.28 13.98
N GLY A 123 7.66 -31.27 13.49
CA GLY A 123 6.99 -31.23 12.18
C GLY A 123 6.25 -32.52 11.76
N GLY A 124 5.00 -32.68 12.21
CA GLY A 124 4.12 -33.78 11.78
C GLY A 124 3.20 -34.32 12.89
N ASP A 125 3.68 -34.34 14.14
CA ASP A 125 2.93 -34.73 15.34
C ASP A 125 2.55 -33.53 16.24
N THR A 126 2.87 -32.30 15.82
CA THR A 126 2.55 -31.09 16.58
C THR A 126 1.05 -30.80 16.47
N PRO A 127 0.33 -30.63 17.59
CA PRO A 127 -1.09 -30.27 17.57
C PRO A 127 -1.30 -28.97 16.80
N ALA A 128 -2.44 -28.86 16.12
CA ALA A 128 -2.88 -27.59 15.54
C ALA A 128 -2.79 -26.50 16.62
N LEU A 129 -2.12 -25.40 16.27
CA LEU A 129 -1.91 -24.30 17.19
C LEU A 129 -2.25 -22.98 16.51
N THR A 130 -2.62 -22.01 17.35
CA THR A 130 -2.83 -20.63 16.94
C THR A 130 -2.02 -19.74 17.88
N VAL A 131 -1.37 -18.71 17.33
CA VAL A 131 -0.60 -17.74 18.12
C VAL A 131 -1.26 -16.37 17.96
N ARG A 132 -1.23 -15.58 19.04
CA ARG A 132 -1.48 -14.14 19.00
C ARG A 132 -0.41 -13.41 19.78
N THR A 133 0.02 -12.26 19.29
CA THR A 133 0.96 -11.40 20.01
C THR A 133 0.25 -10.28 20.75
N GLY A 134 1.01 -9.57 21.57
CA GLY A 134 0.59 -8.34 22.24
C GLY A 134 1.76 -7.68 22.96
N ARG A 135 1.51 -6.49 23.48
CA ARG A 135 2.47 -5.74 24.28
C ARG A 135 1.82 -5.35 25.60
N ARG A 136 2.55 -5.58 26.68
CA ARG A 136 2.19 -5.16 28.03
C ARG A 136 3.02 -3.95 28.41
N TYR A 137 2.36 -2.94 28.95
CA TYR A 137 2.95 -1.75 29.52
C TYR A 137 2.55 -1.66 30.99
N THR A 138 3.53 -1.49 31.88
CA THR A 138 3.28 -1.26 33.29
C THR A 138 3.70 0.18 33.63
N PHE A 139 2.73 0.98 34.06
CA PHE A 139 2.90 2.39 34.39
C PHE A 139 2.78 2.62 35.89
N GLY A 140 3.76 3.33 36.47
CA GLY A 140 3.69 3.75 37.86
C GLY A 140 3.32 5.23 37.99
N GLY A 141 2.40 5.55 38.89
CA GLY A 141 2.07 6.95 39.25
C GLY A 141 1.00 7.64 38.38
N ILE A 142 0.35 6.91 37.48
CA ILE A 142 -0.87 7.32 36.78
C ILE A 142 -1.99 6.31 37.06
N ASP A 143 -3.24 6.69 36.84
CA ASP A 143 -4.39 5.77 36.97
C ASP A 143 -4.72 5.07 35.64
N ALA A 144 -5.71 4.17 35.67
CA ALA A 144 -6.10 3.37 34.50
C ALA A 144 -6.71 4.23 33.38
N GLU A 145 -7.37 5.33 33.71
CA GLU A 145 -7.95 6.24 32.70
C GLU A 145 -6.83 6.95 31.93
N ALA A 146 -5.86 7.52 32.64
CA ALA A 146 -4.66 8.10 32.05
C ALA A 146 -3.82 7.06 31.27
N GLY A 147 -3.74 5.82 31.76
CA GLY A 147 -3.08 4.72 31.05
C GLY A 147 -3.75 4.36 29.72
N CYS A 148 -5.09 4.28 29.68
CA CYS A 148 -5.84 4.07 28.45
C CYS A 148 -5.72 5.25 27.48
N GLU A 149 -5.75 6.47 27.99
CA GLU A 149 -5.56 7.68 27.17
C GLU A 149 -4.16 7.70 26.55
N LEU A 150 -3.12 7.41 27.33
CA LEU A 150 -1.75 7.30 26.85
C LEU A 150 -1.63 6.21 25.77
N ALA A 151 -2.25 5.05 25.99
CA ALA A 151 -2.23 3.97 25.02
C ALA A 151 -2.93 4.34 23.71
N THR A 152 -4.08 5.00 23.78
CA THR A 152 -4.83 5.46 22.59
C THR A 152 -4.03 6.48 21.79
N ARG A 153 -3.29 7.37 22.47
CA ARG A 153 -2.47 8.41 21.82
C ARG A 153 -1.23 7.84 21.14
N LEU A 154 -0.50 6.93 21.81
CA LEU A 154 0.86 6.54 21.40
C LEU A 154 1.09 5.04 21.16
N LEU A 155 0.32 4.14 21.78
CA LEU A 155 0.70 2.71 21.87
C LEU A 155 -0.19 1.77 21.07
N ALA A 156 -1.39 2.23 20.76
CA ALA A 156 -2.44 1.46 20.12
C ALA A 156 -3.11 2.31 19.05
N ASN A 157 -3.54 1.64 18.00
CA ASN A 157 -4.51 2.18 17.07
C ASN A 157 -5.81 1.39 17.28
N PRO A 158 -6.88 2.00 17.84
CA PRO A 158 -8.14 1.30 18.10
C PRO A 158 -8.76 0.63 16.88
N VAL A 159 -8.39 1.06 15.66
CA VAL A 159 -8.81 0.44 14.39
C VAL A 159 -8.32 -1.00 14.26
N VAL A 160 -7.12 -1.30 14.76
CA VAL A 160 -6.51 -2.64 14.64
C VAL A 160 -6.11 -3.26 15.97
N HIS A 161 -6.21 -2.53 17.08
CA HIS A 161 -5.78 -2.97 18.40
C HIS A 161 -6.89 -2.86 19.46
N ALA A 162 -7.02 -3.91 20.27
CA ALA A 162 -7.74 -3.88 21.54
C ALA A 162 -6.82 -3.40 22.67
N ILE A 163 -7.38 -2.56 23.56
CA ILE A 163 -6.72 -2.08 24.77
C ILE A 163 -7.37 -2.74 25.98
N HIS A 164 -6.56 -3.35 26.85
CA HIS A 164 -7.00 -4.02 28.07
C HIS A 164 -6.33 -3.38 29.29
N THR A 165 -7.08 -3.13 30.37
CA THR A 165 -6.58 -2.54 31.63
C THR A 165 -5.99 -3.57 32.60
N GLY A 166 -5.59 -4.73 32.08
CA GLY A 166 -5.01 -5.82 32.85
C GLY A 166 -4.63 -6.99 31.94
N PRO A 167 -4.04 -8.06 32.50
CA PRO A 167 -3.57 -9.20 31.73
C PRO A 167 -4.71 -9.89 30.95
N TYR A 168 -4.67 -9.80 29.61
CA TYR A 168 -5.63 -10.43 28.73
C TYR A 168 -5.32 -11.92 28.59
N HIS A 169 -6.29 -12.77 28.87
CA HIS A 169 -6.16 -14.23 28.76
C HIS A 169 -7.51 -14.85 28.39
N PRO A 170 -7.82 -15.01 27.08
CA PRO A 170 -9.07 -15.61 26.64
C PRO A 170 -9.05 -17.13 26.88
N GLU A 171 -10.24 -17.74 27.03
CA GLU A 171 -10.37 -19.20 27.19
C GLU A 171 -10.05 -19.95 25.88
N SER A 172 -10.41 -19.37 24.74
CA SER A 172 -10.12 -19.86 23.38
C SER A 172 -10.10 -18.69 22.40
N PHE A 173 -9.53 -18.88 21.21
CA PHE A 173 -9.64 -17.88 20.15
C PHE A 173 -10.94 -18.04 19.35
N PRO A 174 -11.52 -16.93 18.84
CA PRO A 174 -12.65 -16.99 17.92
C PRO A 174 -12.33 -17.85 16.70
N VAL A 175 -13.23 -18.77 16.37
CA VAL A 175 -13.14 -19.62 15.17
C VAL A 175 -14.24 -19.19 14.19
N GLY A 176 -13.89 -19.04 12.91
CA GLY A 176 -14.87 -18.82 11.85
C GLY A 176 -15.83 -20.00 11.72
N HIS A 177 -17.04 -19.75 11.26
CA HIS A 177 -18.02 -20.80 10.96
C HIS A 177 -18.52 -20.64 9.54
N GLN A 178 -18.60 -21.75 8.80
CA GLN A 178 -19.26 -21.75 7.49
C GLN A 178 -20.71 -21.27 7.63
N GLN A 179 -21.02 -20.19 6.92
CA GLN A 179 -22.38 -19.69 6.73
C GLN A 179 -22.87 -20.20 5.37
N PRO A 180 -24.16 -20.61 5.23
CA PRO A 180 -24.74 -20.83 3.91
C PRO A 180 -24.65 -19.54 3.09
N PHE A 181 -24.10 -19.61 1.87
CA PHE A 181 -24.12 -18.47 0.96
C PHE A 181 -25.44 -18.41 0.18
N GLU A 182 -25.81 -17.22 -0.27
CA GLU A 182 -26.98 -16.97 -1.10
C GLU A 182 -26.53 -16.18 -2.33
N VAL A 183 -27.07 -16.54 -3.51
CA VAL A 183 -26.92 -15.71 -4.72
C VAL A 183 -28.05 -14.69 -4.70
N ARG A 184 -27.70 -13.42 -4.58
CA ARG A 184 -28.66 -12.32 -4.45
C ARG A 184 -28.79 -11.55 -5.76
N ASP A 185 -30.00 -11.48 -6.28
CA ASP A 185 -30.38 -10.54 -7.34
C ASP A 185 -30.70 -9.18 -6.70
N VAL A 186 -30.16 -8.10 -7.26
CA VAL A 186 -30.32 -6.74 -6.74
C VAL A 186 -31.35 -5.99 -7.59
N PRO A 187 -32.51 -5.60 -7.03
CA PRO A 187 -33.53 -4.88 -7.78
C PRO A 187 -33.02 -3.52 -8.24
N LEU A 188 -32.74 -3.38 -9.54
CA LEU A 188 -32.12 -2.21 -10.13
C LEU A 188 -32.87 -1.73 -11.37
N CYS A 189 -33.47 -2.64 -12.14
CA CYS A 189 -34.11 -2.34 -13.43
C CYS A 189 -35.32 -1.39 -13.32
N GLU A 190 -36.04 -1.38 -12.19
CA GLU A 190 -37.24 -0.55 -12.01
C GLU A 190 -37.02 0.68 -11.13
N LEU A 191 -35.77 0.93 -10.68
CA LEU A 191 -35.46 2.10 -9.87
C LEU A 191 -35.49 3.40 -10.69
N ASP A 192 -35.95 4.47 -10.06
CA ASP A 192 -35.76 5.84 -10.53
C ASP A 192 -34.39 6.39 -10.10
N ASP A 193 -34.01 7.58 -10.59
CA ASP A 193 -32.69 8.15 -10.27
C ASP A 193 -32.43 8.26 -8.75
N PRO A 194 -33.36 8.75 -7.90
CA PRO A 194 -33.15 8.75 -6.45
C PRO A 194 -33.02 7.34 -5.85
N GLY A 195 -33.67 6.34 -6.46
CA GLY A 195 -33.50 4.93 -6.11
C GLY A 195 -32.10 4.41 -6.42
N LEU A 196 -31.56 4.74 -7.60
CA LEU A 196 -30.21 4.37 -8.02
C LEU A 196 -29.14 4.99 -7.12
N GLU A 197 -29.26 6.29 -6.81
CA GLU A 197 -28.32 6.99 -5.92
C GLU A 197 -28.34 6.42 -4.50
N ARG A 198 -29.53 6.04 -4.01
CA ARG A 198 -29.68 5.39 -2.71
C ARG A 198 -29.03 4.00 -2.71
N LEU A 199 -29.26 3.20 -3.75
CA LEU A 199 -28.63 1.88 -3.88
C LEU A 199 -27.09 1.97 -3.89
N SER A 200 -26.53 2.87 -4.70
CA SER A 200 -25.08 3.08 -4.79
C SER A 200 -24.46 3.45 -3.43
N ARG A 201 -25.16 4.30 -2.65
CA ARG A 201 -24.73 4.73 -1.32
C ARG A 201 -24.85 3.63 -0.27
N ASP A 202 -26.03 3.00 -0.17
CA ASP A 202 -26.35 2.05 0.90
C ASP A 202 -25.58 0.73 0.75
N ALA A 203 -25.18 0.39 -0.49
CA ALA A 203 -24.35 -0.76 -0.80
C ALA A 203 -22.86 -0.40 -0.95
N HIS A 204 -22.45 0.83 -0.63
CA HIS A 204 -21.05 1.28 -0.70
C HIS A 204 -20.38 1.02 -2.06
N LEU A 205 -21.11 1.22 -3.17
CA LEU A 205 -20.60 1.02 -4.53
C LEU A 205 -19.80 2.23 -5.05
N PHE A 206 -20.08 3.42 -4.51
CA PHE A 206 -19.47 4.70 -4.90
C PHE A 206 -19.57 5.01 -6.41
N LEU A 207 -20.58 4.46 -7.08
CA LEU A 207 -20.90 4.71 -8.48
C LEU A 207 -21.76 5.98 -8.61
N SER A 208 -21.42 6.82 -9.57
CA SER A 208 -22.19 8.00 -9.97
C SER A 208 -23.54 7.62 -10.57
N LEU A 209 -24.46 8.59 -10.63
CA LEU A 209 -25.78 8.36 -11.23
C LEU A 209 -25.70 7.92 -12.70
N ASP A 210 -24.76 8.46 -13.48
CA ASP A 210 -24.62 8.10 -14.89
C ASP A 210 -24.05 6.68 -15.08
N GLU A 211 -23.13 6.26 -14.22
CA GLU A 211 -22.66 4.86 -14.17
C GLU A 211 -23.81 3.91 -13.78
N MET A 212 -24.57 4.25 -12.74
CA MET A 212 -25.73 3.47 -12.33
C MET A 212 -26.80 3.37 -13.43
N ARG A 213 -27.01 4.43 -14.22
CA ARG A 213 -27.91 4.42 -15.38
C ARG A 213 -27.37 3.56 -16.53
N ALA A 214 -26.06 3.56 -16.76
CA ALA A 214 -25.43 2.69 -17.76
C ALA A 214 -25.62 1.21 -17.39
N ILE A 215 -25.36 0.86 -16.12
CA ILE A 215 -25.64 -0.47 -15.54
C ILE A 215 -27.11 -0.82 -15.68
N GLN A 216 -28.02 0.07 -15.28
CA GLN A 216 -29.47 -0.15 -15.41
C GLN A 216 -29.90 -0.41 -16.84
N SER A 217 -29.38 0.36 -17.79
CA SER A 217 -29.69 0.21 -19.20
C SER A 217 -29.19 -1.14 -19.73
N HIS A 218 -28.01 -1.58 -19.31
CA HIS A 218 -27.44 -2.88 -19.67
C HIS A 218 -28.32 -4.03 -19.16
N TYR A 219 -28.64 -4.06 -17.87
CA TYR A 219 -29.44 -5.15 -17.27
C TYR A 219 -30.90 -5.16 -17.73
N ARG A 220 -31.50 -3.99 -18.00
CA ARG A 220 -32.79 -3.91 -18.73
C ARG A 220 -32.70 -4.55 -20.12
N GLY A 221 -31.60 -4.33 -20.84
CA GLY A 221 -31.33 -4.93 -22.13
C GLY A 221 -31.21 -6.46 -22.08
N LEU A 222 -30.62 -6.99 -20.99
CA LEU A 222 -30.53 -8.43 -20.73
C LEU A 222 -31.86 -9.04 -20.23
N GLY A 223 -32.80 -8.23 -19.77
CA GLY A 223 -34.09 -8.70 -19.24
C GLY A 223 -33.99 -9.42 -17.90
N ARG A 224 -32.97 -9.10 -17.09
CA ARG A 224 -32.75 -9.65 -15.75
C ARG A 224 -32.18 -8.59 -14.80
N GLU A 225 -32.32 -8.82 -13.50
CA GLU A 225 -31.60 -8.05 -12.49
C GLU A 225 -30.12 -8.46 -12.45
N PRO A 226 -29.21 -7.54 -12.08
CA PRO A 226 -27.84 -7.89 -11.76
C PRO A 226 -27.76 -8.69 -10.47
N ARG A 227 -26.77 -9.56 -10.36
CA ARG A 227 -26.40 -10.17 -9.09
C ARG A 227 -25.47 -9.26 -8.31
N GLU A 228 -25.49 -9.38 -6.99
CA GLU A 228 -24.63 -8.61 -6.08
C GLU A 228 -23.15 -8.64 -6.52
N ILE A 229 -22.60 -9.83 -6.77
CA ILE A 229 -21.21 -9.99 -7.23
C ILE A 229 -20.92 -9.30 -8.57
N GLU A 230 -21.93 -9.14 -9.44
CA GLU A 230 -21.77 -8.47 -10.72
C GLU A 230 -21.73 -6.95 -10.55
N LEU A 231 -22.56 -6.40 -9.66
CA LEU A 231 -22.50 -4.99 -9.30
C LEU A 231 -21.19 -4.63 -8.59
N GLU A 232 -20.75 -5.48 -7.68
CA GLU A 232 -19.47 -5.30 -6.98
C GLU A 232 -18.29 -5.33 -7.96
N THR A 233 -18.30 -6.27 -8.92
CA THR A 233 -17.28 -6.32 -9.97
C THR A 233 -17.22 -5.01 -10.76
N LEU A 234 -18.38 -4.47 -11.15
CA LEU A 234 -18.46 -3.20 -11.88
C LEU A 234 -18.04 -2.01 -11.00
N ALA A 235 -18.40 -2.00 -9.71
CA ALA A 235 -18.01 -0.95 -8.77
C ALA A 235 -16.49 -0.86 -8.59
N GLN A 236 -15.81 -2.00 -8.42
CA GLN A 236 -14.35 -2.03 -8.34
C GLN A 236 -13.71 -1.60 -9.66
N THR A 237 -14.14 -2.20 -10.78
CA THR A 237 -13.55 -1.96 -12.10
C THR A 237 -13.77 -0.54 -12.61
N TRP A 238 -14.91 0.09 -12.29
CA TRP A 238 -15.26 1.46 -12.72
C TRP A 238 -14.88 2.53 -11.69
N SER A 239 -14.20 2.16 -10.61
CA SER A 239 -13.73 3.10 -9.58
C SER A 239 -12.77 4.14 -10.16
N GLU A 240 -12.61 5.29 -9.48
CA GLU A 240 -11.61 6.30 -9.86
C GLU A 240 -10.19 5.72 -9.80
N HIS A 241 -9.94 4.85 -8.82
CA HIS A 241 -8.68 4.16 -8.63
C HIS A 241 -8.27 3.30 -9.83
N CYS A 242 -9.19 2.48 -10.37
CA CYS A 242 -8.88 1.57 -11.48
C CYS A 242 -8.93 2.25 -12.86
N VAL A 243 -9.91 3.13 -13.11
CA VAL A 243 -10.07 3.73 -14.44
C VAL A 243 -9.26 5.02 -14.61
N HIS A 244 -8.99 5.75 -13.53
CA HIS A 244 -8.48 7.13 -13.54
C HIS A 244 -9.39 8.07 -14.35
N LYS A 245 -10.68 8.10 -14.03
CA LYS A 245 -11.71 8.82 -14.84
C LYS A 245 -11.41 10.31 -14.91
N THR A 246 -10.89 10.93 -13.84
CA THR A 246 -10.48 12.34 -13.82
C THR A 246 -9.43 12.63 -14.89
N LEU A 247 -8.40 11.78 -14.98
CA LEU A 247 -7.30 11.94 -15.93
C LEU A 247 -7.68 11.50 -17.35
N LYS A 248 -8.64 10.58 -17.51
CA LYS A 248 -9.16 10.17 -18.84
C LYS A 248 -10.31 11.04 -19.34
N ALA A 249 -10.88 11.90 -18.50
CA ALA A 249 -12.02 12.76 -18.84
C ALA A 249 -11.71 13.74 -19.98
N THR A 250 -12.77 14.21 -20.63
CA THR A 250 -12.68 15.43 -21.44
C THR A 250 -12.84 16.64 -20.54
N ILE A 251 -11.93 17.60 -20.65
CA ILE A 251 -11.90 18.80 -19.80
C ILE A 251 -12.27 20.03 -20.60
N GLU A 252 -13.18 20.84 -20.05
CA GLU A 252 -13.46 22.21 -20.49
C GLU A 252 -12.75 23.18 -19.55
N TYR A 253 -11.56 23.61 -19.94
CA TYR A 253 -10.68 24.45 -19.13
C TYR A 253 -10.87 25.95 -19.44
N ARG A 254 -10.92 26.74 -18.38
CA ARG A 254 -11.00 28.20 -18.44
C ARG A 254 -9.90 28.82 -17.59
N GLU A 255 -9.25 29.85 -18.13
CA GLU A 255 -8.29 30.69 -17.41
C GLU A 255 -8.58 32.18 -17.63
N PRO A 256 -8.13 33.06 -16.71
CA PRO A 256 -8.37 34.50 -16.78
C PRO A 256 -7.77 35.12 -18.04
N ALA A 257 -8.38 36.20 -18.54
CA ALA A 257 -7.82 36.98 -19.64
C ALA A 257 -6.78 37.97 -19.11
N GLY A 258 -5.50 37.79 -19.45
CA GLY A 258 -4.41 38.69 -19.04
C GLY A 258 -3.07 37.97 -18.87
N ASP A 259 -2.02 38.73 -18.55
CA ASP A 259 -0.69 38.19 -18.25
C ASP A 259 -0.68 37.62 -16.83
N SER A 260 -0.91 36.30 -16.72
CA SER A 260 -0.89 35.54 -15.47
C SER A 260 0.22 34.47 -15.46
N GLY A 261 1.27 34.68 -16.26
CA GLY A 261 2.32 33.71 -16.50
C GLY A 261 1.97 32.72 -17.61
N PHE A 262 2.23 31.43 -17.38
CA PHE A 262 1.95 30.37 -18.36
C PHE A 262 0.45 30.27 -18.69
N SER A 263 0.11 30.17 -19.99
CA SER A 263 -1.25 30.03 -20.50
C SER A 263 -1.39 28.75 -21.33
N ILE A 264 -2.38 27.92 -20.98
CA ILE A 264 -2.70 26.73 -21.77
C ILE A 264 -3.38 27.14 -23.07
N ARG A 265 -4.20 28.21 -23.05
CA ARG A 265 -4.85 28.75 -24.26
C ARG A 265 -3.83 29.13 -25.33
N ASP A 266 -2.73 29.77 -24.93
CA ASP A 266 -1.70 30.23 -25.87
C ASP A 266 -0.87 29.10 -26.47
N THR A 267 -0.78 27.95 -25.79
CA THR A 267 -0.03 26.76 -26.25
C THR A 267 -0.92 25.65 -26.82
N ALA A 268 -2.25 25.82 -26.78
CA ALA A 268 -3.22 24.79 -27.18
C ALA A 268 -3.05 24.32 -28.64
N ALA A 269 -2.63 25.19 -29.55
CA ALA A 269 -2.44 24.84 -30.95
C ALA A 269 -1.30 23.84 -31.19
N ASP A 270 -0.32 23.80 -30.28
CA ASP A 270 0.86 22.95 -30.36
C ASP A 270 0.71 21.65 -29.52
N ARG A 271 -0.42 21.48 -28.83
CA ARG A 271 -0.67 20.36 -27.92
C ARG A 271 -1.69 19.37 -28.51
N PRO A 272 -1.40 18.05 -28.50
CA PRO A 272 -2.35 17.04 -28.96
C PRO A 272 -3.65 17.07 -28.17
N GLY A 273 -4.79 16.86 -28.83
CA GLY A 273 -6.10 16.78 -28.17
C GLY A 273 -6.62 18.09 -27.55
N HIS A 274 -5.91 19.21 -27.74
CA HIS A 274 -6.34 20.53 -27.30
C HIS A 274 -7.04 21.29 -28.43
N SER A 275 -8.07 22.05 -28.09
CA SER A 275 -8.75 22.95 -29.02
C SER A 275 -9.30 24.16 -28.29
N VAL A 276 -9.26 25.33 -28.93
CA VAL A 276 -9.79 26.58 -28.35
C VAL A 276 -11.15 26.87 -28.98
N GLY A 277 -12.18 26.97 -28.14
CA GLY A 277 -13.53 27.36 -28.55
C GLY A 277 -13.66 28.87 -28.79
N ASP A 278 -14.72 29.27 -29.49
CA ASP A 278 -15.02 30.68 -29.79
C ASP A 278 -15.22 31.54 -28.53
N ASP A 279 -15.56 30.93 -27.40
CA ASP A 279 -15.71 31.57 -26.09
C ASP A 279 -14.40 31.65 -25.28
N GLY A 280 -13.28 31.21 -25.86
CA GLY A 280 -11.95 31.20 -25.26
C GLY A 280 -11.70 30.06 -24.28
N ARG A 281 -12.62 29.09 -24.14
CA ARG A 281 -12.35 27.85 -23.39
C ARG A 281 -11.41 26.93 -24.16
N VAL A 282 -10.58 26.20 -23.43
CA VAL A 282 -9.73 25.16 -24.01
C VAL A 282 -10.37 23.81 -23.71
N ARG A 283 -10.75 23.08 -24.75
CA ARG A 283 -11.20 21.70 -24.63
C ARG A 283 -10.01 20.77 -24.77
N ILE A 284 -9.80 19.92 -23.76
CA ILE A 284 -8.72 18.93 -23.69
C ILE A 284 -9.34 17.53 -23.72
N GLN A 285 -9.07 16.76 -24.77
CA GLN A 285 -9.62 15.41 -24.93
C GLN A 285 -8.74 14.39 -24.24
N ASN A 286 -9.20 13.80 -23.12
CA ASN A 286 -8.41 12.88 -22.30
C ASN A 286 -7.13 13.55 -21.78
N LEU A 287 -7.20 14.09 -20.56
CA LEU A 287 -6.13 14.89 -19.96
C LEU A 287 -4.77 14.14 -20.01
N LEU A 288 -4.70 12.91 -19.50
CA LEU A 288 -3.48 12.09 -19.48
C LEU A 288 -2.91 11.84 -20.87
N LYS A 289 -3.75 11.44 -21.81
CA LYS A 289 -3.32 11.12 -23.18
C LYS A 289 -2.82 12.35 -23.92
N SER A 290 -3.41 13.51 -23.62
CA SER A 290 -3.09 14.79 -24.26
C SER A 290 -1.95 15.56 -23.60
N THR A 291 -1.49 15.14 -22.42
CA THR A 291 -0.36 15.74 -21.70
C THR A 291 0.79 14.75 -21.53
N VAL A 292 0.85 14.01 -20.42
CA VAL A 292 1.99 13.17 -20.01
C VAL A 292 2.30 12.09 -21.06
N ALA A 293 1.29 11.38 -21.55
CA ALA A 293 1.50 10.35 -22.56
C ALA A 293 1.85 10.94 -23.93
N ALA A 294 1.32 12.12 -24.27
CA ALA A 294 1.66 12.82 -25.50
C ALA A 294 3.15 13.20 -25.52
N ALA A 295 3.69 13.73 -24.42
CA ALA A 295 5.11 14.05 -24.29
C ALA A 295 5.99 12.80 -24.47
N THR A 296 5.61 11.69 -23.83
CA THR A 296 6.34 10.42 -23.97
C THR A 296 6.32 9.89 -25.40
N HIS A 297 5.15 9.85 -26.05
CA HIS A 297 5.04 9.41 -27.44
C HIS A 297 5.79 10.31 -28.42
N GLN A 298 5.86 11.61 -28.14
CA GLN A 298 6.69 12.53 -28.93
C GLN A 298 8.17 12.18 -28.78
N LEU A 299 8.66 11.95 -27.56
CA LEU A 299 10.04 11.54 -27.32
C LEU A 299 10.39 10.21 -28.00
N MET A 300 9.46 9.24 -27.99
CA MET A 300 9.63 7.99 -28.74
C MET A 300 9.72 8.24 -30.24
N ALA A 301 8.85 9.09 -30.80
CA ALA A 301 8.89 9.47 -32.22
C ALA A 301 10.17 10.24 -32.59
N ASP A 302 10.77 10.95 -31.64
CA ASP A 302 12.02 11.68 -31.77
C ASP A 302 13.27 10.78 -31.58
N GLY A 303 13.09 9.46 -31.47
CA GLY A 303 14.16 8.45 -31.53
C GLY A 303 14.49 7.75 -30.21
N LEU A 304 13.58 7.75 -29.24
CA LEU A 304 13.70 6.97 -28.00
C LEU A 304 12.86 5.69 -27.98
N ASP A 305 12.28 5.29 -29.11
CA ASP A 305 11.46 4.07 -29.24
C ASP A 305 12.23 2.76 -28.96
N ASP A 306 13.55 2.74 -29.14
CA ASP A 306 14.41 1.60 -28.81
C ASP A 306 14.74 1.48 -27.30
N TRP A 307 14.44 2.55 -26.55
CA TRP A 307 14.73 2.68 -25.14
C TRP A 307 13.47 2.65 -24.29
N CYS A 308 12.38 3.31 -24.70
CA CYS A 308 11.06 3.20 -24.08
C CYS A 308 10.39 1.90 -24.54
N LEU A 309 10.54 0.84 -23.77
CA LEU A 309 10.15 -0.52 -24.17
C LEU A 309 8.66 -0.79 -23.95
N SER A 310 8.12 -0.38 -22.80
CA SER A 310 6.70 -0.49 -22.47
C SER A 310 6.30 0.69 -21.59
N VAL A 311 5.33 1.48 -22.04
CA VAL A 311 4.86 2.69 -21.34
C VAL A 311 3.33 2.76 -21.41
N PHE A 312 2.67 3.06 -20.29
CA PHE A 312 1.21 3.19 -20.15
C PHE A 312 0.34 1.95 -20.45
N VAL A 313 0.92 0.74 -20.51
CA VAL A 313 0.18 -0.49 -20.84
C VAL A 313 0.34 -1.62 -19.82
N ASP A 314 1.26 -1.49 -18.87
CA ASP A 314 1.64 -2.52 -17.89
C ASP A 314 1.69 -1.90 -16.49
N ASN A 315 1.86 -2.71 -15.44
CA ASN A 315 1.85 -2.28 -14.04
C ASN A 315 2.96 -1.26 -13.73
N ALA A 316 4.06 -1.29 -14.48
CA ALA A 316 5.17 -0.37 -14.39
C ALA A 316 5.68 0.08 -15.77
N GLY A 317 6.31 1.26 -15.83
CA GLY A 317 7.01 1.73 -17.03
C GLY A 317 8.36 1.00 -17.19
N ILE A 318 8.64 0.51 -18.40
CA ILE A 318 9.84 -0.27 -18.74
C ILE A 318 10.74 0.52 -19.70
N VAL A 319 12.02 0.66 -19.34
CA VAL A 319 13.05 1.20 -20.22
C VAL A 319 14.22 0.22 -20.40
N GLY A 320 14.93 0.33 -21.52
CA GLY A 320 16.15 -0.43 -21.76
C GLY A 320 17.28 0.00 -20.83
N PHE A 321 17.94 -0.97 -20.19
CA PHE A 321 19.16 -0.72 -19.41
C PHE A 321 20.41 -1.00 -20.24
N ASP A 322 20.43 -2.14 -20.92
CA ASP A 322 21.44 -2.50 -21.91
C ASP A 322 20.83 -3.35 -23.03
N GLU A 323 21.64 -4.02 -23.84
CA GLU A 323 21.18 -4.79 -25.00
C GLU A 323 20.29 -5.98 -24.61
N ASP A 324 20.50 -6.56 -23.42
CA ASP A 324 19.88 -7.81 -22.97
C ASP A 324 18.91 -7.60 -21.79
N THR A 325 19.01 -6.44 -21.12
CA THR A 325 18.34 -6.16 -19.84
C THR A 325 17.47 -4.91 -19.90
N ALA A 326 16.30 -4.99 -19.30
CA ALA A 326 15.39 -3.87 -19.07
C ALA A 326 15.26 -3.57 -17.57
N VAL A 327 14.89 -2.33 -17.25
CA VAL A 327 14.52 -1.91 -15.90
C VAL A 327 13.12 -1.33 -15.92
N CYS A 328 12.36 -1.61 -14.87
CA CYS A 328 11.05 -1.02 -14.67
C CYS A 328 10.99 -0.27 -13.35
N MET A 329 10.11 0.72 -13.27
CA MET A 329 9.89 1.50 -12.06
C MET A 329 8.41 1.79 -11.87
N LYS A 330 7.99 1.71 -10.61
CA LYS A 330 6.64 2.03 -10.15
C LYS A 330 6.75 2.84 -8.87
N VAL A 331 5.92 3.87 -8.76
CA VAL A 331 5.70 4.64 -7.53
C VAL A 331 4.19 4.78 -7.36
N GLU A 332 3.72 4.50 -6.17
CA GLU A 332 2.33 4.65 -5.76
C GLU A 332 2.20 5.52 -4.52
N THR A 333 0.94 5.84 -4.20
CA THR A 333 0.58 6.58 -3.00
C THR A 333 -0.32 5.76 -2.11
N HIS A 334 -0.11 5.81 -0.80
CA HIS A 334 -0.98 5.14 0.16
C HIS A 334 -1.47 6.09 1.26
N ASN A 335 -1.99 7.24 0.82
CA ASN A 335 -2.31 8.41 1.64
C ASN A 335 -3.42 8.16 2.66
N HIS A 336 -4.64 7.87 2.19
CA HIS A 336 -5.81 7.69 3.07
C HIS A 336 -5.65 6.57 4.09
N PRO A 337 -5.15 5.37 3.72
CA PRO A 337 -4.88 4.32 4.70
C PRO A 337 -3.83 4.76 5.72
N SER A 338 -2.80 5.49 5.28
CA SER A 338 -1.75 5.98 6.18
C SER A 338 -2.21 7.12 7.10
N ALA A 339 -3.32 7.80 6.80
CA ALA A 339 -3.95 8.75 7.71
C ALA A 339 -4.62 8.05 8.91
N ILE A 340 -5.13 6.83 8.68
CA ILE A 340 -5.91 6.06 9.65
C ILE A 340 -5.03 5.09 10.43
N GLU A 341 -4.23 4.26 9.74
CA GLU A 341 -3.28 3.30 10.31
C GLU A 341 -1.95 3.43 9.55
N PRO A 342 -1.03 4.31 10.02
CA PRO A 342 0.13 4.74 9.24
C PRO A 342 1.16 3.64 8.99
N TYR A 343 1.31 2.69 9.92
CA TYR A 343 2.28 1.60 9.78
C TYR A 343 1.86 0.63 8.67
N GLY A 344 0.66 0.08 8.77
CA GLY A 344 0.04 -0.82 7.80
C GLY A 344 -0.15 -0.13 6.47
N GLY A 345 -0.63 1.12 6.47
CA GLY A 345 -0.75 1.95 5.27
C GLY A 345 0.57 2.06 4.50
N ALA A 346 1.67 2.43 5.14
CA ALA A 346 2.95 2.53 4.45
C ALA A 346 3.53 1.16 4.05
N ALA A 347 3.37 0.15 4.91
CA ALA A 347 3.85 -1.22 4.68
C ALA A 347 3.17 -1.88 3.47
N THR A 348 1.84 -1.77 3.36
CA THR A 348 1.11 -2.32 2.22
C THR A 348 1.28 -1.48 0.97
N GLY A 349 1.51 -0.17 1.09
CA GLY A 349 1.89 0.67 -0.04
C GLY A 349 3.18 0.19 -0.71
N ILE A 350 4.27 0.03 0.06
CA ILE A 350 5.53 -0.46 -0.53
C ILE A 350 5.42 -1.91 -1.01
N GLY A 351 4.67 -2.76 -0.31
CA GLY A 351 4.36 -4.12 -0.77
C GLY A 351 3.59 -4.15 -2.10
N GLY A 352 2.61 -3.26 -2.27
CA GLY A 352 1.89 -3.07 -3.53
C GLY A 352 2.84 -2.75 -4.69
N CYS A 353 3.68 -1.73 -4.52
CA CYS A 353 4.69 -1.35 -5.50
C CYS A 353 5.66 -2.50 -5.84
N ILE A 354 6.05 -3.31 -4.86
CA ILE A 354 6.90 -4.48 -5.09
C ILE A 354 6.17 -5.51 -5.95
N ARG A 355 4.89 -5.76 -5.68
CA ARG A 355 4.07 -6.67 -6.49
C ARG A 355 3.81 -6.14 -7.89
N ASP A 356 3.65 -4.84 -8.10
CA ASP A 356 3.58 -4.26 -9.45
C ASP A 356 4.83 -4.59 -10.26
N ILE A 357 6.00 -4.45 -9.63
CA ILE A 357 7.29 -4.81 -10.24
C ILE A 357 7.35 -6.32 -10.53
N MET A 358 6.81 -7.16 -9.64
CA MET A 358 6.66 -8.60 -9.88
C MET A 358 5.66 -8.94 -10.98
N GLY A 359 4.64 -8.11 -11.19
CA GLY A 359 3.59 -8.26 -12.20
C GLY A 359 3.97 -7.69 -13.56
N THR A 360 5.02 -6.88 -13.65
CA THR A 360 5.44 -6.25 -14.91
C THR A 360 6.05 -7.28 -15.87
N GLY A 361 5.59 -7.29 -17.12
CA GLY A 361 6.01 -8.23 -18.16
C GLY A 361 5.77 -9.69 -17.74
N LEU A 362 6.82 -10.52 -17.81
CA LEU A 362 6.82 -11.89 -17.26
C LEU A 362 7.59 -11.98 -15.94
N ALA A 363 7.43 -10.96 -15.10
CA ALA A 363 8.04 -10.74 -13.78
C ALA A 363 9.45 -10.13 -13.78
N ALA A 364 9.55 -8.93 -13.21
CA ALA A 364 10.81 -8.30 -12.88
C ALA A 364 11.27 -8.68 -11.46
N LYS A 365 12.59 -8.64 -11.24
CA LYS A 365 13.16 -8.78 -9.90
C LYS A 365 13.28 -7.40 -9.24
N PRO A 366 12.63 -7.15 -8.09
CA PRO A 366 12.84 -5.94 -7.29
C PRO A 366 14.30 -5.81 -6.81
N ILE A 367 14.90 -4.64 -7.01
CA ILE A 367 16.33 -4.37 -6.70
C ILE A 367 16.56 -3.11 -5.87
N ALA A 368 15.61 -2.20 -5.81
CA ALA A 368 15.69 -0.98 -5.00
C ALA A 368 14.29 -0.43 -4.70
N ALA A 369 14.18 0.30 -3.60
CA ALA A 369 12.99 1.03 -3.19
C ALA A 369 13.30 2.52 -2.96
N THR A 370 12.27 3.35 -3.02
CA THR A 370 12.30 4.79 -2.72
C THR A 370 11.07 5.19 -1.92
N ASP A 371 11.19 6.23 -1.10
CA ASP A 371 10.05 6.79 -0.36
C ASP A 371 10.03 8.33 -0.32
N VAL A 372 8.86 8.95 -0.41
CA VAL A 372 8.73 10.39 -0.19
C VAL A 372 7.52 10.63 0.69
N PHE A 373 7.67 11.41 1.76
CA PHE A 373 6.59 11.67 2.71
C PHE A 373 6.27 13.16 2.79
N CYS A 374 5.00 13.52 2.78
CA CYS A 374 4.52 14.85 3.16
C CYS A 374 3.67 14.74 4.41
N VAL A 375 4.10 15.37 5.51
CA VAL A 375 3.47 15.24 6.84
C VAL A 375 3.35 16.61 7.52
N GLY A 376 2.49 16.72 8.53
CA GLY A 376 2.45 17.89 9.40
C GLY A 376 3.74 18.08 10.20
N THR A 377 3.98 19.28 10.70
CA THR A 377 5.10 19.55 11.61
C THR A 377 4.92 18.85 12.96
N ASP A 378 5.99 18.69 13.73
CA ASP A 378 5.96 18.02 15.04
C ASP A 378 5.21 18.81 16.14
N ALA A 379 4.93 20.10 15.93
CA ALA A 379 4.26 20.95 16.91
C ALA A 379 3.19 21.82 16.22
N PRO A 380 2.15 21.20 15.64
CA PRO A 380 1.13 21.95 14.92
C PRO A 380 0.31 22.79 15.90
N ALA A 381 -0.20 23.93 15.43
CA ALA A 381 -1.01 24.81 16.27
C ALA A 381 -2.34 24.15 16.72
N GLU A 382 -2.90 23.31 15.86
CA GLU A 382 -4.14 22.56 16.08
C GLU A 382 -4.04 21.20 15.38
N ILE A 383 -4.60 20.17 16.00
CA ILE A 383 -4.78 18.85 15.38
C ILE A 383 -6.30 18.63 15.30
N PRO A 384 -6.87 18.53 14.09
CA PRO A 384 -8.29 18.29 13.92
C PRO A 384 -8.74 16.99 14.61
N THR A 385 -9.98 16.97 15.12
CA THR A 385 -10.58 15.77 15.71
C THR A 385 -10.53 14.61 14.72
N GLY A 386 -10.12 13.43 15.20
CA GLY A 386 -10.00 12.22 14.39
C GLY A 386 -8.65 12.06 13.68
N CYS A 387 -7.79 13.08 13.65
CA CYS A 387 -6.44 12.99 13.08
C CYS A 387 -5.43 12.49 14.12
N LEU A 388 -4.46 11.69 13.67
CA LEU A 388 -3.31 11.29 14.47
C LEU A 388 -2.26 12.42 14.52
N HIS A 389 -1.45 12.44 15.58
CA HIS A 389 -0.37 13.42 15.70
C HIS A 389 0.68 13.22 14.59
N PRO A 390 1.18 14.27 13.91
CA PRO A 390 2.14 14.11 12.79
C PRO A 390 3.42 13.34 13.15
N HIS A 391 3.95 13.53 14.35
CA HIS A 391 5.07 12.73 14.88
C HIS A 391 4.80 11.21 14.84
N ARG A 392 3.57 10.79 15.20
CA ARG A 392 3.16 9.39 15.16
C ARG A 392 3.03 8.92 13.71
N ILE A 393 2.37 9.70 12.86
CA ILE A 393 2.25 9.40 11.41
C ILE A 393 3.62 9.11 10.82
N LEU A 394 4.59 10.03 10.97
CA LEU A 394 5.91 9.88 10.37
C LEU A 394 6.67 8.68 10.95
N GLY A 395 6.62 8.47 12.27
CA GLY A 395 7.28 7.34 12.92
C GLY A 395 6.73 5.99 12.45
N GLU A 396 5.41 5.86 12.35
CA GLU A 396 4.72 4.63 11.93
C GLU A 396 4.89 4.39 10.42
N VAL A 397 4.82 5.42 9.56
CA VAL A 397 5.08 5.31 8.11
C VAL A 397 6.51 4.84 7.82
N VAL A 398 7.51 5.47 8.47
CA VAL A 398 8.92 5.04 8.37
C VAL A 398 9.09 3.60 8.88
N GLY A 399 8.40 3.25 9.97
CA GLY A 399 8.39 1.89 10.51
C GLY A 399 7.83 0.86 9.53
N GLY A 400 6.73 1.19 8.82
CA GLY A 400 6.10 0.34 7.82
C GLY A 400 7.00 0.08 6.62
N VAL A 401 7.56 1.14 6.02
CA VAL A 401 8.50 1.01 4.88
C VAL A 401 9.75 0.23 5.29
N ARG A 402 10.35 0.56 6.44
CA ARG A 402 11.51 -0.14 6.99
C ARG A 402 11.25 -1.63 7.13
N ASP A 403 10.18 -2.00 7.83
CA ASP A 403 9.93 -3.38 8.19
C ASP A 403 9.60 -4.23 6.96
N TYR A 404 8.85 -3.69 6.01
CA TYR A 404 8.51 -4.40 4.77
C TYR A 404 9.73 -4.56 3.86
N GLY A 405 10.41 -3.46 3.51
CA GLY A 405 11.57 -3.45 2.62
C GLY A 405 12.73 -4.29 3.15
N ASN A 406 13.08 -4.16 4.43
CA ASN A 406 14.17 -4.92 5.04
C ASN A 406 13.87 -6.43 5.06
N ARG A 407 12.63 -6.84 5.35
CA ARG A 407 12.24 -8.27 5.35
C ARG A 407 12.16 -8.85 3.94
N MET A 408 11.77 -8.04 2.95
CA MET A 408 11.85 -8.39 1.53
C MET A 408 13.29 -8.50 1.02
N GLY A 409 14.25 -7.88 1.71
CA GLY A 409 15.63 -7.81 1.24
C GLY A 409 15.79 -6.88 0.03
N ILE A 410 15.05 -5.77 0.02
CA ILE A 410 15.11 -4.72 -1.00
C ILE A 410 15.61 -3.45 -0.30
N PRO A 411 16.72 -2.84 -0.76
CA PRO A 411 17.26 -1.66 -0.11
C PRO A 411 16.43 -0.41 -0.46
N THR A 412 16.07 0.39 0.53
CA THR A 412 15.44 1.72 0.32
C THR A 412 16.53 2.76 0.21
N ILE A 413 16.86 3.15 -1.02
CA ILE A 413 18.10 3.87 -1.33
C ILE A 413 17.92 5.36 -1.63
N ASP A 414 16.71 5.81 -1.89
CA ASP A 414 16.37 7.20 -2.18
C ASP A 414 15.13 7.60 -1.38
N GLY A 415 15.00 8.89 -1.10
CA GLY A 415 13.78 9.41 -0.51
C GLY A 415 13.85 10.77 0.15
N GLY A 416 12.68 11.28 0.57
CA GLY A 416 12.51 12.64 1.06
C GLY A 416 11.39 12.78 2.08
N VAL A 417 11.44 13.85 2.87
CA VAL A 417 10.30 14.24 3.72
C VAL A 417 10.11 15.75 3.72
N TRP A 418 8.86 16.16 3.49
CA TRP A 418 8.41 17.54 3.50
C TRP A 418 7.39 17.75 4.63
N PHE A 419 7.66 18.73 5.47
CA PHE A 419 6.83 19.13 6.60
C PHE A 419 6.02 20.37 6.23
N ASP A 420 4.69 20.24 6.33
CA ASP A 420 3.70 21.29 6.12
C ASP A 420 2.38 20.90 6.80
N ASP A 421 1.84 21.77 7.67
CA ASP A 421 0.65 21.48 8.47
C ASP A 421 -0.63 21.28 7.63
N ARG A 422 -0.62 21.62 6.34
CA ARG A 422 -1.69 21.27 5.40
C ARG A 422 -1.87 19.76 5.23
N TYR A 423 -0.86 18.95 5.59
CA TYR A 423 -0.91 17.48 5.53
C TYR A 423 -1.34 16.80 6.83
N ILE A 424 -1.81 17.54 7.86
CA ILE A 424 -2.24 16.94 9.14
C ILE A 424 -3.43 15.99 8.94
N GLY A 425 -4.41 16.39 8.12
CA GLY A 425 -5.62 15.58 7.89
C GLY A 425 -5.39 14.39 6.95
N ASN A 426 -4.45 14.53 6.00
CA ASN A 426 -4.12 13.48 5.05
C ASN A 426 -2.62 13.59 4.69
N PRO A 427 -1.76 12.72 5.25
CA PRO A 427 -0.36 12.67 4.87
C PRO A 427 -0.22 12.14 3.44
N LEU A 428 0.81 12.59 2.72
CA LEU A 428 1.16 11.98 1.44
C LEU A 428 2.27 10.97 1.67
N VAL A 429 2.02 9.72 1.29
CA VAL A 429 2.95 8.60 1.47
C VAL A 429 3.23 8.01 0.09
N TYR A 430 4.28 8.51 -0.54
CA TYR A 430 4.80 7.98 -1.80
C TYR A 430 5.79 6.87 -1.50
N VAL A 431 5.62 5.74 -2.16
CA VAL A 431 6.50 4.57 -2.05
C VAL A 431 6.71 4.03 -3.44
N GLY A 432 7.92 3.55 -3.72
CA GLY A 432 8.26 3.08 -5.05
C GLY A 432 9.26 1.96 -5.05
N CYS A 433 9.26 1.21 -6.15
CA CYS A 433 10.16 0.10 -6.37
C CYS A 433 10.72 0.11 -7.80
N VAL A 434 11.96 -0.32 -7.93
CA VAL A 434 12.66 -0.51 -9.19
C VAL A 434 12.95 -1.99 -9.38
N GLY A 435 12.64 -2.49 -10.59
CA GLY A 435 12.86 -3.87 -11.00
C GLY A 435 13.84 -4.00 -12.16
N VAL A 436 14.38 -5.21 -12.32
CA VAL A 436 15.22 -5.61 -13.46
C VAL A 436 14.70 -6.91 -14.08
N MET A 437 14.70 -6.99 -15.41
CA MET A 437 14.24 -8.17 -16.14
C MET A 437 14.99 -8.36 -17.47
N PRO A 438 15.01 -9.58 -18.03
CA PRO A 438 15.45 -9.82 -19.41
C PRO A 438 14.59 -9.06 -20.42
N ARG A 439 15.21 -8.51 -21.47
CA ARG A 439 14.51 -7.73 -22.51
C ARG A 439 13.50 -8.53 -23.33
N ASP A 440 13.64 -9.84 -23.40
CA ASP A 440 12.74 -10.74 -24.11
C ASP A 440 11.53 -11.18 -23.26
N LEU A 441 11.44 -10.73 -22.01
CA LEU A 441 10.38 -11.06 -21.05
C LEU A 441 9.55 -9.83 -20.64
N ILE A 442 9.60 -8.74 -21.42
CA ILE A 442 8.88 -7.49 -21.15
C ILE A 442 7.40 -7.53 -21.55
N GLU A 443 6.96 -8.60 -22.23
CA GLU A 443 5.59 -8.75 -22.73
C GLU A 443 5.03 -10.13 -22.32
N GLY A 444 3.76 -10.14 -21.92
CA GLY A 444 2.96 -11.32 -21.62
C GLY A 444 1.48 -11.05 -21.89
N ASP A 445 0.71 -12.08 -22.23
CA ASP A 445 -0.75 -11.99 -22.35
C ASP A 445 -1.37 -13.37 -22.08
N ALA A 446 -2.51 -13.39 -21.42
CA ALA A 446 -3.23 -14.62 -21.13
C ALA A 446 -3.74 -15.26 -22.44
N ARG A 447 -3.72 -16.59 -22.50
CA ARG A 447 -4.18 -17.33 -23.68
C ARG A 447 -5.40 -18.18 -23.35
N PRO A 448 -6.32 -18.38 -24.31
CA PRO A 448 -7.41 -19.34 -24.14
C PRO A 448 -6.86 -20.72 -23.78
N GLY A 449 -7.35 -21.31 -22.69
CA GLY A 449 -6.89 -22.59 -22.14
C GLY A 449 -5.85 -22.48 -21.03
N ASP A 450 -5.26 -21.30 -20.81
CA ASP A 450 -4.38 -21.07 -19.66
C ASP A 450 -5.18 -21.19 -18.36
N ARG A 451 -4.58 -21.82 -17.35
CA ARG A 451 -5.13 -21.95 -16.00
C ARG A 451 -4.92 -20.65 -15.23
N ILE A 452 -5.94 -20.28 -14.46
CA ILE A 452 -5.89 -19.12 -13.56
C ILE A 452 -5.27 -19.58 -12.24
N ILE A 453 -3.98 -19.32 -12.04
CA ILE A 453 -3.26 -19.71 -10.82
C ILE A 453 -3.13 -18.49 -9.91
N ALA A 454 -3.69 -18.57 -8.71
CA ALA A 454 -3.41 -17.61 -7.65
C ALA A 454 -2.32 -18.17 -6.73
N MET A 455 -1.32 -17.34 -6.39
CA MET A 455 -0.15 -17.71 -5.60
C MET A 455 0.11 -16.68 -4.51
N GLY A 456 0.53 -17.14 -3.32
CA GLY A 456 0.98 -16.29 -2.21
C GLY A 456 0.01 -16.26 -1.03
N GLY A 457 -0.45 -15.07 -0.65
CA GLY A 457 -1.30 -14.84 0.53
C GLY A 457 -2.69 -15.48 0.46
N ARG A 458 -3.29 -15.72 1.63
CA ARG A 458 -4.68 -16.21 1.74
C ARG A 458 -5.70 -15.06 1.68
N THR A 459 -6.87 -15.35 1.11
CA THR A 459 -8.00 -14.43 0.99
C THR A 459 -8.74 -14.23 2.31
N GLY A 460 -9.04 -12.98 2.67
CA GLY A 460 -9.78 -12.60 3.88
C GLY A 460 -10.69 -11.39 3.65
N ARG A 461 -11.41 -10.91 4.67
CA ARG A 461 -12.16 -9.63 4.65
C ARG A 461 -11.23 -8.42 4.77
N ASP A 462 -10.13 -8.46 4.05
CA ASP A 462 -9.12 -7.41 4.05
C ASP A 462 -9.45 -6.46 2.90
N GLY A 463 -9.60 -5.16 3.20
CA GLY A 463 -9.77 -4.12 2.17
C GLY A 463 -11.00 -4.29 1.29
N ILE A 464 -12.06 -4.94 1.79
CA ILE A 464 -13.33 -4.94 1.08
C ILE A 464 -13.79 -3.49 0.91
N HIS A 465 -14.03 -3.08 -0.33
CA HIS A 465 -14.33 -1.70 -0.73
C HIS A 465 -13.14 -0.73 -0.56
N GLY A 466 -11.89 -1.22 -0.54
CA GLY A 466 -10.68 -0.39 -0.44
C GLY A 466 -10.47 0.54 -1.64
N ALA A 467 -10.59 0.02 -2.87
CA ALA A 467 -10.51 0.83 -4.09
C ALA A 467 -11.56 1.96 -4.11
N THR A 468 -12.79 1.63 -3.73
CA THR A 468 -13.88 2.61 -3.63
C THR A 468 -13.69 3.59 -2.47
N PHE A 469 -13.15 3.16 -1.33
CA PHE A 469 -12.82 4.01 -0.18
C PHE A 469 -11.71 5.01 -0.50
N SER A 470 -10.68 4.61 -1.24
CA SER A 470 -9.61 5.52 -1.67
C SER A 470 -10.10 6.69 -2.53
N SER A 471 -11.32 6.55 -3.09
CA SER A 471 -12.00 7.56 -3.89
C SER A 471 -12.90 8.50 -3.08
N ALA A 472 -13.05 8.30 -1.76
CA ALA A 472 -13.89 9.10 -0.87
C ALA A 472 -13.07 10.14 -0.07
N GLU A 473 -13.69 11.26 0.30
CA GLU A 473 -13.06 12.27 1.18
C GLU A 473 -13.02 11.79 2.65
N LEU A 474 -11.91 12.03 3.35
CA LEU A 474 -11.80 11.77 4.79
C LEU A 474 -12.70 12.73 5.60
N THR A 475 -13.58 12.17 6.43
CA THR A 475 -14.43 12.91 7.38
C THR A 475 -14.26 12.36 8.79
N ASP A 476 -14.71 13.12 9.79
CA ASP A 476 -14.60 12.81 11.22
C ASP A 476 -15.33 11.52 11.65
N THR A 477 -16.21 10.96 10.81
CA THR A 477 -16.97 9.74 11.08
C THR A 477 -16.42 8.48 10.40
N HIS A 478 -15.48 8.60 9.46
CA HIS A 478 -15.08 7.46 8.61
C HIS A 478 -14.12 6.46 9.27
N ALA A 479 -13.44 6.84 10.35
CA ALA A 479 -12.52 5.93 11.05
C ALA A 479 -13.21 4.66 11.61
N ASP A 480 -14.45 4.79 12.08
CA ASP A 480 -15.22 3.65 12.61
C ASP A 480 -15.87 2.82 11.49
N GLU A 481 -16.35 3.47 10.43
CA GLU A 481 -17.06 2.83 9.31
C GLU A 481 -16.13 2.00 8.41
N PHE A 482 -14.85 2.39 8.28
CA PHE A 482 -13.90 1.80 7.34
C PHE A 482 -12.66 1.20 8.00
N SER A 483 -12.75 0.84 9.28
CA SER A 483 -11.68 0.15 10.01
C SER A 483 -11.19 -1.14 9.33
N HIS A 484 -12.05 -1.80 8.55
CA HIS A 484 -11.73 -3.00 7.74
C HIS A 484 -10.88 -2.71 6.49
N ALA A 485 -10.74 -1.45 6.09
CA ALA A 485 -10.01 -1.06 4.89
C ALA A 485 -8.48 -1.10 5.08
N VAL A 486 -7.98 -0.93 6.31
CA VAL A 486 -6.53 -0.85 6.53
C VAL A 486 -5.95 -2.19 6.97
N GLN A 487 -4.90 -2.61 6.25
CA GLN A 487 -4.32 -3.94 6.36
C GLN A 487 -2.88 -3.87 6.86
N ILE A 488 -2.44 -4.93 7.53
CA ILE A 488 -1.03 -5.14 7.87
C ILE A 488 -0.49 -6.20 6.91
N GLY A 489 0.49 -5.82 6.10
CA GLY A 489 1.10 -6.75 5.15
C GLY A 489 2.09 -7.73 5.80
N ASN A 490 2.39 -8.81 5.09
CA ASN A 490 3.35 -9.85 5.46
C ASN A 490 4.45 -10.04 4.41
N ALA A 491 5.47 -9.19 4.50
CA ALA A 491 6.66 -9.24 3.66
C ALA A 491 7.33 -10.63 3.57
N ILE A 492 7.20 -11.50 4.57
CA ILE A 492 7.80 -12.84 4.51
C ILE A 492 7.06 -13.70 3.46
N THR A 493 5.73 -13.64 3.44
CA THR A 493 4.91 -14.33 2.42
C THR A 493 5.18 -13.79 1.03
N GLU A 494 5.31 -12.47 0.89
CA GLU A 494 5.66 -11.87 -0.41
C GLU A 494 7.07 -12.26 -0.87
N LYS A 495 8.05 -12.32 0.05
CA LYS A 495 9.42 -12.74 -0.24
C LYS A 495 9.50 -14.14 -0.82
N VAL A 496 8.79 -15.10 -0.22
CA VAL A 496 8.77 -16.49 -0.72
C VAL A 496 8.00 -16.60 -2.04
N THR A 497 6.93 -15.81 -2.20
CA THR A 497 6.16 -15.71 -3.45
C THR A 497 7.03 -15.16 -4.59
N LEU A 498 7.79 -14.09 -4.33
CA LEU A 498 8.78 -13.54 -5.27
C LEU A 498 9.78 -14.60 -5.71
N ASP A 499 10.36 -15.37 -4.77
CA ASP A 499 11.33 -16.40 -5.13
C ASP A 499 10.71 -17.51 -5.99
N ALA A 500 9.47 -17.91 -5.70
CA ALA A 500 8.75 -18.90 -6.50
C ALA A 500 8.42 -18.38 -7.92
N VAL A 501 7.97 -17.12 -8.04
CA VAL A 501 7.70 -16.47 -9.33
C VAL A 501 8.97 -16.38 -10.17
N LEU A 502 10.08 -15.93 -9.58
CA LEU A 502 11.37 -15.86 -10.30
C LEU A 502 11.87 -17.24 -10.70
N ALA A 503 11.70 -18.26 -9.86
CA ALA A 503 12.04 -19.65 -10.20
C ALA A 503 11.17 -20.21 -11.34
N ALA A 504 9.90 -19.82 -11.42
CA ALA A 504 9.00 -20.19 -12.51
C ALA A 504 9.31 -19.46 -13.82
N ARG A 505 9.70 -18.18 -13.74
CA ARG A 505 10.17 -17.38 -14.87
C ARG A 505 11.47 -17.94 -15.45
N ASP A 506 12.44 -18.23 -14.57
CA ASP A 506 13.79 -18.67 -14.93
C ASP A 506 13.90 -20.20 -15.07
N HIS A 507 12.78 -20.90 -15.24
CA HIS A 507 12.78 -22.34 -15.32
C HIS A 507 13.62 -22.82 -16.54
N PRO A 508 14.37 -23.95 -16.44
CA PRO A 508 15.29 -24.39 -17.50
C PRO A 508 14.64 -24.64 -18.87
N ASP A 509 13.34 -24.95 -18.89
CA ASP A 509 12.57 -25.18 -20.11
C ASP A 509 11.92 -23.90 -20.67
N GLY A 510 12.24 -22.74 -20.09
CA GLY A 510 11.63 -21.45 -20.38
C GLY A 510 10.58 -21.04 -19.34
N CYS A 511 10.09 -19.81 -19.44
CA CYS A 511 9.07 -19.27 -18.54
C CYS A 511 7.82 -20.16 -18.52
N LEU A 512 7.36 -20.51 -17.31
CA LEU A 512 6.25 -21.44 -17.12
C LEU A 512 4.86 -20.82 -17.25
N PHE A 513 4.74 -19.50 -17.36
CA PHE A 513 3.47 -18.77 -17.45
C PHE A 513 3.46 -17.80 -18.64
N SER A 514 2.27 -17.55 -19.18
CA SER A 514 2.04 -16.66 -20.33
C SER A 514 1.84 -15.19 -19.93
N SER A 515 1.42 -14.96 -18.69
CA SER A 515 1.14 -13.64 -18.12
C SER A 515 1.11 -13.73 -16.59
N ILE A 516 1.41 -12.63 -15.92
CA ILE A 516 1.31 -12.45 -14.48
C ILE A 516 0.77 -11.04 -14.18
N THR A 517 0.07 -10.86 -13.08
CA THR A 517 -0.26 -9.53 -12.52
C THR A 517 -0.35 -9.62 -10.99
N ASP A 518 -0.23 -8.48 -10.33
CA ASP A 518 -0.51 -8.37 -8.90
C ASP A 518 -2.02 -8.52 -8.61
N CYS A 519 -2.36 -8.81 -7.36
CA CYS A 519 -3.74 -8.86 -6.88
C CYS A 519 -3.93 -7.83 -5.76
N GLY A 520 -3.97 -6.55 -6.16
CA GLY A 520 -4.17 -5.39 -5.30
C GLY A 520 -5.64 -4.94 -5.20
N ALA A 521 -5.90 -3.69 -5.59
CA ALA A 521 -7.21 -3.04 -5.55
C ALA A 521 -8.26 -3.83 -6.36
N GLY A 522 -9.45 -4.03 -5.80
CA GLY A 522 -10.49 -4.88 -6.39
C GLY A 522 -10.18 -6.39 -6.39
N GLY A 523 -9.01 -6.83 -5.94
CA GLY A 523 -8.68 -8.24 -5.75
C GLY A 523 -8.71 -9.08 -7.03
N PHE A 524 -9.27 -10.28 -6.94
CA PHE A 524 -9.39 -11.16 -8.10
C PHE A 524 -10.28 -10.56 -9.19
N SER A 525 -11.20 -9.66 -8.83
CA SER A 525 -12.08 -8.99 -9.79
C SER A 525 -11.32 -8.13 -10.80
N SER A 526 -10.33 -7.35 -10.34
CA SER A 526 -9.46 -6.58 -11.22
C SER A 526 -8.46 -7.51 -11.92
N ALA A 527 -7.71 -8.31 -11.16
CA ALA A 527 -6.62 -9.11 -11.71
C ALA A 527 -7.09 -10.08 -12.82
N VAL A 528 -8.12 -10.88 -12.56
CA VAL A 528 -8.65 -11.82 -13.56
C VAL A 528 -9.49 -11.07 -14.62
N GLY A 529 -10.16 -9.98 -14.23
CA GLY A 529 -10.96 -9.14 -15.12
C GLY A 529 -10.12 -8.48 -16.22
N GLU A 530 -8.95 -7.97 -15.88
CA GLU A 530 -8.01 -7.32 -16.78
C GLU A 530 -7.26 -8.34 -17.65
N MET A 531 -6.69 -9.40 -17.05
CA MET A 531 -6.03 -10.47 -17.81
C MET A 531 -6.99 -11.16 -18.79
N GLY A 532 -8.27 -11.28 -18.41
CA GLY A 532 -9.31 -11.86 -19.24
C GLY A 532 -9.94 -10.89 -20.24
N GLU A 533 -9.57 -9.60 -20.28
CA GLU A 533 -10.30 -8.54 -21.00
C GLU A 533 -10.70 -8.98 -22.43
N LYS A 534 -9.75 -9.55 -23.18
CA LYS A 534 -9.92 -9.90 -24.60
C LYS A 534 -10.51 -11.29 -24.85
N ILE A 535 -10.49 -12.17 -23.84
CA ILE A 535 -10.75 -13.61 -24.01
C ILE A 535 -11.83 -14.17 -23.07
N GLY A 536 -12.21 -13.47 -22.03
CA GLY A 536 -13.08 -13.96 -20.96
C GLY A 536 -12.38 -14.91 -19.98
N ALA A 537 -13.08 -15.30 -18.91
CA ALA A 537 -12.56 -16.18 -17.89
C ALA A 537 -13.67 -16.97 -17.18
N ALA A 538 -13.42 -18.22 -16.82
CA ALA A 538 -14.31 -19.04 -16.00
C ALA A 538 -13.64 -19.33 -14.64
N VAL A 539 -14.20 -18.80 -13.56
CA VAL A 539 -13.60 -18.77 -12.22
C VAL A 539 -14.39 -19.62 -11.23
N ARG A 540 -13.69 -20.31 -10.33
CA ARG A 540 -14.17 -21.17 -9.23
C ARG A 540 -13.69 -20.57 -7.90
N LEU A 541 -14.52 -19.72 -7.32
CA LEU A 541 -14.17 -18.91 -6.14
C LEU A 541 -14.02 -19.76 -4.88
N ASP A 542 -14.72 -20.88 -4.78
CA ASP A 542 -14.67 -21.82 -3.65
C ASP A 542 -13.30 -22.50 -3.48
N ARG A 543 -12.39 -22.35 -4.44
CA ARG A 543 -11.03 -22.91 -4.41
C ARG A 543 -9.99 -21.96 -3.82
N ALA A 544 -10.31 -20.68 -3.64
CA ALA A 544 -9.36 -19.72 -3.12
C ALA A 544 -8.94 -20.10 -1.67
N PRO A 545 -7.64 -20.07 -1.33
CA PRO A 545 -7.17 -20.24 0.04
C PRO A 545 -7.73 -19.14 0.94
N LEU A 546 -8.34 -19.49 2.08
CA LEU A 546 -9.00 -18.53 2.97
C LEU A 546 -8.25 -18.40 4.30
N LYS A 547 -8.15 -17.17 4.83
CA LYS A 547 -7.60 -16.91 6.17
C LYS A 547 -8.49 -17.52 7.27
N TYR A 548 -9.80 -17.49 7.06
CA TYR A 548 -10.80 -18.04 7.96
C TYR A 548 -12.05 -18.46 7.18
N GLU A 549 -12.82 -19.40 7.73
CA GLU A 549 -14.07 -19.86 7.15
C GLU A 549 -15.17 -18.78 7.23
N GLY A 550 -16.15 -18.88 6.33
CA GLY A 550 -17.36 -18.06 6.36
C GLY A 550 -17.31 -16.80 5.49
N LEU A 551 -16.38 -16.71 4.54
CA LEU A 551 -16.39 -15.69 3.49
C LEU A 551 -17.46 -16.02 2.43
N SER A 552 -18.18 -15.01 1.96
CA SER A 552 -19.11 -15.14 0.83
C SER A 552 -18.37 -15.15 -0.52
N PRO A 553 -19.02 -15.60 -1.61
CA PRO A 553 -18.43 -15.51 -2.95
C PRO A 553 -18.02 -14.09 -3.34
N VAL A 554 -18.81 -13.09 -2.95
CA VAL A 554 -18.51 -11.67 -3.16
C VAL A 554 -17.24 -11.30 -2.41
N GLU A 555 -17.19 -11.58 -1.11
CA GLU A 555 -16.04 -11.25 -0.26
C GLU A 555 -14.74 -11.91 -0.78
N VAL A 556 -14.80 -13.15 -1.27
CA VAL A 556 -13.64 -13.81 -1.88
C VAL A 556 -13.19 -13.12 -3.16
N TRP A 557 -14.14 -12.68 -3.98
CA TRP A 557 -13.86 -12.11 -5.30
C TRP A 557 -13.25 -10.71 -5.24
N ILE A 558 -13.77 -9.84 -4.37
CA ILE A 558 -13.31 -8.45 -4.21
C ILE A 558 -12.36 -8.23 -3.03
N SER A 559 -11.95 -9.30 -2.34
CA SER A 559 -10.96 -9.21 -1.26
C SER A 559 -9.67 -8.59 -1.79
N GLU A 560 -9.16 -7.58 -1.10
CA GLU A 560 -7.88 -6.92 -1.38
C GLU A 560 -6.78 -7.44 -0.44
N ALA A 561 -6.88 -8.70 0.02
CA ALA A 561 -5.84 -9.31 0.84
C ALA A 561 -4.47 -9.25 0.14
N GLN A 562 -3.44 -8.91 0.91
CA GLN A 562 -2.08 -8.69 0.39
C GLN A 562 -1.35 -9.98 -0.03
N GLU A 563 -0.16 -9.77 -0.62
CA GLU A 563 0.82 -10.80 -1.00
C GLU A 563 0.33 -11.83 -2.02
N ARG A 564 -0.64 -11.47 -2.87
CA ARG A 564 -1.20 -12.36 -3.89
C ARG A 564 -0.77 -11.94 -5.30
N MET A 565 -0.43 -12.92 -6.13
CA MET A 565 -0.20 -12.79 -7.57
C MET A 565 -1.18 -13.68 -8.32
N VAL A 566 -1.59 -13.27 -9.53
CA VAL A 566 -2.40 -14.09 -10.46
C VAL A 566 -1.58 -14.37 -11.71
N LEU A 567 -1.50 -15.64 -12.11
CA LEU A 567 -0.75 -16.09 -13.27
C LEU A 567 -1.69 -16.79 -14.27
N ALA A 568 -1.46 -16.57 -15.56
CA ALA A 568 -2.00 -17.38 -16.65
C ALA A 568 -0.98 -18.47 -17.00
N VAL A 569 -1.28 -19.72 -16.64
CA VAL A 569 -0.33 -20.83 -16.74
C VAL A 569 -0.83 -21.85 -17.78
N PRO A 570 -0.06 -22.16 -18.84
CA PRO A 570 -0.38 -23.27 -19.73
C PRO A 570 -0.67 -24.54 -18.95
N ALA A 571 -1.74 -25.27 -19.30
CA ALA A 571 -2.24 -26.39 -18.50
C ALA A 571 -1.18 -27.48 -18.24
N GLU A 572 -0.26 -27.68 -19.19
CA GLU A 572 0.86 -28.63 -19.08
C GLU A 572 1.94 -28.22 -18.06
N ASN A 573 1.96 -26.97 -17.61
CA ASN A 573 2.97 -26.43 -16.70
C ASN A 573 2.50 -26.38 -15.23
N VAL A 574 1.23 -26.68 -14.95
CA VAL A 574 0.65 -26.55 -13.60
C VAL A 574 1.38 -27.42 -12.58
N GLU A 575 1.72 -28.66 -12.91
CA GLU A 575 2.47 -29.54 -12.01
C GLU A 575 3.89 -29.02 -11.73
N ALA A 576 4.52 -28.34 -12.69
CA ALA A 576 5.83 -27.72 -12.50
C ALA A 576 5.73 -26.51 -11.56
N ILE A 577 4.70 -25.66 -11.72
CA ILE A 577 4.41 -24.56 -10.79
C ILE A 577 4.15 -25.10 -9.38
N ALA A 578 3.33 -26.14 -9.25
CA ALA A 578 3.05 -26.79 -7.96
C ALA A 578 4.34 -27.24 -7.24
N ALA A 579 5.24 -27.89 -7.98
CA ALA A 579 6.51 -28.37 -7.44
C ALA A 579 7.47 -27.23 -7.03
N ILE A 580 7.36 -26.05 -7.66
CA ILE A 580 8.09 -24.84 -7.25
C ILE A 580 7.46 -24.29 -5.98
N CYS A 581 6.15 -24.12 -5.94
CA CYS A 581 5.43 -23.65 -4.75
C CYS A 581 5.74 -24.51 -3.51
N ASP A 582 5.70 -25.84 -3.64
CA ASP A 582 6.03 -26.77 -2.54
C ASP A 582 7.47 -26.61 -2.03
N ARG A 583 8.42 -26.28 -2.93
CA ARG A 583 9.83 -26.09 -2.56
C ARG A 583 10.08 -24.78 -1.83
N HIS A 584 9.31 -23.76 -2.18
CA HIS A 584 9.42 -22.41 -1.62
C HIS A 584 8.46 -22.19 -0.44
N ASP A 585 7.63 -23.18 -0.09
CA ASP A 585 6.59 -23.08 0.95
C ASP A 585 5.58 -21.96 0.65
N VAL A 586 5.15 -21.89 -0.60
CA VAL A 586 4.20 -20.89 -1.11
C VAL A 586 2.85 -21.56 -1.34
N GLU A 587 1.79 -20.99 -0.76
CA GLU A 587 0.43 -21.45 -1.03
C GLU A 587 -0.02 -21.02 -2.44
N TRP A 588 -0.80 -21.88 -3.09
CA TRP A 588 -1.33 -21.61 -4.42
C TRP A 588 -2.65 -22.36 -4.66
N CYS A 589 -3.41 -21.94 -5.68
CA CYS A 589 -4.60 -22.65 -6.13
C CYS A 589 -4.87 -22.44 -7.62
N ASP A 590 -5.58 -23.39 -8.24
CA ASP A 590 -6.15 -23.28 -9.58
C ASP A 590 -7.61 -22.82 -9.49
N LEU A 591 -7.83 -21.54 -9.82
CA LEU A 591 -9.13 -20.89 -9.80
C LEU A 591 -9.97 -21.14 -11.05
N GLY A 592 -9.44 -21.74 -12.12
CA GLY A 592 -10.21 -21.91 -13.34
C GLY A 592 -9.38 -21.72 -14.60
N GLU A 593 -10.02 -21.18 -15.64
CA GLU A 593 -9.46 -21.13 -16.99
C GLU A 593 -9.75 -19.79 -17.67
N PHE A 594 -8.75 -19.25 -18.36
CA PHE A 594 -8.90 -18.14 -19.28
C PHE A 594 -9.45 -18.60 -20.62
N GLY A 595 -10.28 -17.77 -21.25
CA GLY A 595 -10.95 -18.08 -22.51
C GLY A 595 -12.36 -18.61 -22.30
N THR A 596 -13.36 -17.85 -22.73
CA THR A 596 -14.75 -18.30 -22.85
C THR A 596 -15.27 -18.04 -24.26
N PRO A 597 -16.25 -18.83 -24.76
CA PRO A 597 -16.71 -18.72 -26.15
C PRO A 597 -17.20 -17.32 -26.55
N ASP A 598 -17.83 -16.62 -25.62
CA ASP A 598 -18.48 -15.32 -25.84
C ASP A 598 -17.73 -14.15 -25.17
N ARG A 599 -16.46 -14.34 -24.76
CA ARG A 599 -15.66 -13.32 -24.06
C ARG A 599 -16.39 -12.78 -22.82
N GLU A 600 -16.89 -13.71 -22.00
CA GLU A 600 -17.58 -13.45 -20.74
C GLU A 600 -16.69 -13.83 -19.54
N LEU A 601 -16.85 -13.10 -18.45
CA LEU A 601 -16.44 -13.50 -17.10
C LEU A 601 -17.56 -14.32 -16.48
N VAL A 602 -17.28 -15.57 -16.09
CA VAL A 602 -18.26 -16.48 -15.48
C VAL A 602 -17.75 -16.97 -14.13
N LEU A 603 -18.43 -16.56 -13.07
CA LEU A 603 -18.06 -16.83 -11.68
C LEU A 603 -18.89 -17.97 -11.11
N HIS A 604 -18.23 -18.92 -10.46
CA HIS A 604 -18.89 -20.05 -9.82
C HIS A 604 -18.43 -20.24 -8.38
N TRP A 605 -19.34 -20.81 -7.59
CA TRP A 605 -19.07 -21.36 -6.27
C TRP A 605 -19.54 -22.82 -6.25
N GLY A 606 -18.58 -23.74 -6.34
CA GLY A 606 -18.86 -25.15 -6.61
C GLY A 606 -19.56 -25.31 -7.97
N ASP A 607 -20.73 -25.95 -7.95
CA ASP A 607 -21.56 -26.15 -9.16
C ASP A 607 -22.53 -24.99 -9.45
N VAL A 608 -22.57 -23.96 -8.60
CA VAL A 608 -23.50 -22.83 -8.74
C VAL A 608 -22.81 -21.68 -9.46
N GLU A 609 -23.36 -21.26 -10.60
CA GLU A 609 -22.98 -19.98 -11.23
C GLU A 609 -23.48 -18.84 -10.33
N VAL A 610 -22.56 -18.01 -9.84
CA VAL A 610 -22.84 -16.88 -8.95
C VAL A 610 -22.80 -15.53 -9.66
N GLY A 611 -22.20 -15.43 -10.85
CA GLY A 611 -22.19 -14.20 -11.66
C GLY A 611 -21.73 -14.43 -13.09
N ARG A 612 -22.20 -13.59 -14.02
CA ARG A 612 -21.82 -13.60 -15.44
C ARG A 612 -21.89 -12.20 -16.04
N ILE A 613 -20.75 -11.72 -16.57
CA ILE A 613 -20.63 -10.38 -17.16
C ILE A 613 -19.92 -10.48 -18.51
N ALA A 614 -20.42 -9.77 -19.52
CA ALA A 614 -19.71 -9.61 -20.79
C ALA A 614 -18.49 -8.70 -20.58
N MET A 615 -17.29 -9.13 -21.01
CA MET A 615 -16.07 -8.34 -20.81
C MET A 615 -16.11 -7.01 -21.57
N GLU A 616 -16.78 -6.98 -22.73
CA GLU A 616 -17.03 -5.72 -23.47
C GLU A 616 -17.79 -4.71 -22.61
N PHE A 617 -18.86 -5.12 -21.92
CA PHE A 617 -19.57 -4.19 -21.05
C PHE A 617 -18.77 -3.80 -19.82
N MET A 618 -18.05 -4.76 -19.22
CA MET A 618 -17.21 -4.51 -18.05
C MET A 618 -16.12 -3.46 -18.31
N HIS A 619 -15.49 -3.47 -19.49
CA HIS A 619 -14.37 -2.58 -19.80
C HIS A 619 -14.75 -1.34 -20.62
N ASP A 620 -15.70 -1.47 -21.56
CA ASP A 620 -16.10 -0.39 -22.48
C ASP A 620 -17.43 0.29 -22.10
N GLY A 621 -18.14 -0.24 -21.09
CA GLY A 621 -19.47 0.24 -20.68
C GLY A 621 -19.47 1.48 -19.78
N VAL A 622 -18.31 1.86 -19.21
CA VAL A 622 -18.19 2.98 -18.28
C VAL A 622 -18.39 4.33 -19.01
N PRO A 623 -19.33 5.19 -18.57
CA PRO A 623 -19.50 6.50 -19.17
C PRO A 623 -18.36 7.45 -18.78
N MET A 624 -17.66 8.00 -19.77
CA MET A 624 -16.57 8.96 -19.54
C MET A 624 -17.14 10.37 -19.29
N PRO A 625 -16.76 11.05 -18.20
CA PRO A 625 -17.33 12.35 -17.85
C PRO A 625 -16.75 13.49 -18.69
N LEU A 626 -17.56 14.54 -18.86
CA LEU A 626 -17.13 15.87 -19.27
C LEU A 626 -17.01 16.72 -18.00
N ARG A 627 -15.82 17.26 -17.71
CA ARG A 627 -15.59 18.07 -16.49
C ARG A 627 -15.20 19.49 -16.83
N GLU A 628 -15.63 20.43 -16.00
CA GLU A 628 -15.20 21.83 -16.08
C GLU A 628 -13.99 22.07 -15.17
N ALA A 629 -12.99 22.78 -15.68
CA ALA A 629 -11.79 23.16 -14.95
C ALA A 629 -11.58 24.68 -15.02
N VAL A 630 -11.26 25.31 -13.90
CA VAL A 630 -11.12 26.77 -13.78
C VAL A 630 -9.79 27.10 -13.11
N TRP A 631 -8.89 27.76 -13.84
CA TRP A 631 -7.72 28.37 -13.22
C TRP A 631 -8.09 29.71 -12.59
N ASP A 632 -7.86 29.82 -11.28
CA ASP A 632 -8.00 31.04 -10.50
C ASP A 632 -6.72 31.25 -9.67
N PRO A 633 -5.81 32.14 -10.09
CA PRO A 633 -4.53 32.35 -9.40
C PRO A 633 -4.69 32.96 -8.00
N GLU A 634 -5.72 33.77 -7.77
CA GLU A 634 -5.97 34.36 -6.45
C GLU A 634 -6.51 33.32 -5.47
N TRP A 635 -7.36 32.41 -5.95
CA TRP A 635 -7.80 31.26 -5.17
C TRP A 635 -6.64 30.30 -4.89
N ALA A 636 -5.86 29.91 -5.91
CA ALA A 636 -4.73 28.99 -5.73
C ALA A 636 -3.69 29.54 -4.75
N ALA A 637 -3.38 30.84 -4.81
CA ALA A 637 -2.50 31.49 -3.85
C ALA A 637 -3.03 31.42 -2.42
N ARG A 638 -4.34 31.54 -2.20
CA ARG A 638 -4.99 31.43 -0.88
C ARG A 638 -4.94 30.01 -0.32
N GLU A 639 -5.29 29.01 -1.11
CA GLU A 639 -5.23 27.61 -0.67
C GLU A 639 -3.79 27.14 -0.44
N ALA A 640 -2.83 27.71 -1.16
CA ALA A 640 -1.40 27.48 -0.93
C ALA A 640 -0.82 28.22 0.30
N GLY A 641 -1.67 28.78 1.17
CA GLY A 641 -1.28 29.49 2.39
C GLY A 641 -1.48 31.02 2.37
N GLY A 642 -2.05 31.59 1.30
CA GLY A 642 -2.38 33.03 1.18
C GLY A 642 -1.17 33.95 1.04
N ASP A 643 -1.38 35.26 1.04
CA ASP A 643 -0.32 36.14 1.58
C ASP A 643 -0.05 35.62 2.99
N ASP A 644 1.18 35.23 3.31
CA ASP A 644 1.51 34.79 4.67
C ASP A 644 1.18 35.94 5.62
N VAL A 645 -0.01 35.95 6.21
CA VAL A 645 -0.52 37.07 6.99
C VAL A 645 0.29 37.12 8.28
N GLY A 646 1.40 37.84 8.27
CA GLY A 646 2.38 37.88 9.36
C GLY A 646 3.83 37.58 8.96
N VAL A 647 4.09 37.04 7.75
CA VAL A 647 5.45 37.05 7.19
C VAL A 647 5.68 38.44 6.61
N GLU A 648 6.15 39.34 7.49
CA GLU A 648 6.81 40.55 7.01
C GLU A 648 7.89 40.13 6.01
N SER A 649 8.03 40.85 4.89
CA SER A 649 9.24 40.72 4.05
C SER A 649 10.43 40.74 5.00
N MET A 650 11.18 39.62 5.03
CA MET A 650 12.28 39.49 5.98
C MET A 650 13.15 40.74 5.90
N ARG A 651 13.36 41.39 7.04
CA ARG A 651 14.24 42.56 7.09
C ARG A 651 15.57 42.16 6.47
N ALA A 652 16.05 42.98 5.54
CA ALA A 652 17.35 42.75 4.92
C ALA A 652 18.40 42.51 6.01
N ILE A 653 19.07 41.37 5.94
CA ILE A 653 20.13 41.01 6.88
C ILE A 653 21.30 41.96 6.62
N GLY A 654 21.46 42.95 7.50
CA GLY A 654 22.42 44.03 7.32
C GLY A 654 23.81 43.77 7.92
N ASP A 655 23.96 42.70 8.71
CA ASP A 655 25.20 42.38 9.40
C ASP A 655 25.49 40.87 9.44
N VAL A 656 26.71 40.53 9.87
CA VAL A 656 27.20 39.15 9.96
C VAL A 656 26.46 38.33 11.01
N ALA A 657 26.02 38.96 12.11
CA ALA A 657 25.32 38.27 13.19
C ALA A 657 23.97 37.74 12.69
N GLY A 658 23.21 38.58 11.98
CA GLY A 658 21.95 38.17 11.37
C GLY A 658 22.11 37.06 10.32
N VAL A 659 23.24 36.99 9.61
CA VAL A 659 23.53 35.86 8.70
C VAL A 659 23.69 34.56 9.47
N PHE A 660 24.43 34.57 10.58
CA PHE A 660 24.60 33.38 11.43
C PHE A 660 23.28 32.95 12.05
N ASP A 661 22.48 33.90 12.55
CA ASP A 661 21.16 33.61 13.13
C ASP A 661 20.19 33.01 12.10
N MET A 662 20.17 33.57 10.88
CA MET A 662 19.37 33.02 9.78
C MET A 662 19.86 31.63 9.38
N THR A 663 21.17 31.43 9.26
CA THR A 663 21.75 30.13 8.92
C THR A 663 21.41 29.09 9.98
N ALA A 664 21.51 29.42 11.26
CA ALA A 664 21.11 28.54 12.35
C ALA A 664 19.61 28.21 12.30
N THR A 665 18.77 29.18 11.96
CA THR A 665 17.32 29.00 11.81
C THR A 665 17.01 28.05 10.64
N LEU A 666 17.62 28.27 9.47
CA LEU A 666 17.45 27.41 8.30
C LEU A 666 17.96 25.99 8.54
N LEU A 667 19.14 25.82 9.15
CA LEU A 667 19.69 24.50 9.48
C LEU A 667 18.84 23.75 10.52
N GLY A 668 18.10 24.47 11.36
CA GLY A 668 17.13 23.89 12.31
C GLY A 668 15.74 23.63 11.72
N HIS A 669 15.44 24.12 10.51
CA HIS A 669 14.14 23.95 9.89
C HIS A 669 13.93 22.48 9.50
N PRO A 670 12.78 21.85 9.81
CA PRO A 670 12.57 20.42 9.61
C PRO A 670 12.74 19.99 8.14
N ASN A 671 12.36 20.82 7.16
CA ASN A 671 12.58 20.53 5.72
C ASN A 671 14.07 20.50 5.32
N LEU A 672 14.96 21.22 6.02
CA LEU A 672 16.39 21.31 5.68
C LEU A 672 17.29 20.48 6.60
N ALA A 673 16.85 20.22 7.83
CA ALA A 673 17.60 19.47 8.83
C ALA A 673 17.89 18.03 8.35
N SER A 674 18.92 17.42 8.95
CA SER A 674 19.34 16.06 8.58
C SER A 674 18.23 15.03 8.79
N LYS A 675 18.01 14.20 7.77
CA LYS A 675 17.07 13.06 7.83
C LYS A 675 17.74 11.74 8.24
N ALA A 676 18.93 11.81 8.84
CA ALA A 676 19.71 10.62 9.15
C ALA A 676 19.03 9.66 10.14
N TRP A 677 18.07 10.13 10.94
CA TRP A 677 17.28 9.28 11.82
C TRP A 677 16.30 8.38 11.06
N ILE A 678 15.81 8.80 9.87
CA ILE A 678 15.00 7.99 8.97
C ILE A 678 15.93 7.04 8.21
N VAL A 679 16.86 7.63 7.44
CA VAL A 679 17.73 6.90 6.50
C VAL A 679 18.47 5.75 7.18
N ARG A 680 18.98 5.91 8.41
CA ARG A 680 19.76 4.85 9.11
C ARG A 680 18.93 3.65 9.55
N GLN A 681 17.61 3.69 9.43
CA GLN A 681 16.75 2.57 9.78
C GLN A 681 16.59 1.58 8.62
N TYR A 682 16.79 2.03 7.38
CA TYR A 682 16.64 1.20 6.19
C TYR A 682 17.93 0.44 5.88
N ASP A 683 17.78 -0.73 5.25
CA ASP A 683 18.89 -1.40 4.59
C ASP A 683 19.26 -0.67 3.30
N HIS A 684 20.57 -0.49 3.06
CA HIS A 684 21.13 0.18 1.88
C HIS A 684 22.12 -0.70 1.09
N GLU A 685 22.26 -1.97 1.46
CA GLU A 685 23.39 -2.83 1.07
C GLU A 685 22.96 -4.20 0.56
N VAL A 686 21.79 -4.69 0.97
CA VAL A 686 21.26 -5.99 0.57
C VAL A 686 21.25 -6.11 -0.95
N GLN A 687 21.51 -7.33 -1.44
CA GLN A 687 21.80 -7.66 -2.85
C GLN A 687 23.17 -7.15 -3.38
N GLY A 688 23.90 -6.29 -2.67
CA GLY A 688 25.26 -5.87 -3.02
C GLY A 688 25.35 -5.00 -4.27
N GLY A 689 24.26 -4.30 -4.63
CA GLY A 689 24.15 -3.46 -5.82
C GLY A 689 24.52 -1.99 -5.62
N SER A 690 24.55 -1.49 -4.39
CA SER A 690 24.69 -0.06 -4.10
C SER A 690 26.10 0.49 -4.40
N VAL A 691 26.16 1.58 -5.16
CA VAL A 691 27.38 2.29 -5.56
C VAL A 691 27.47 3.65 -4.87
N VAL A 692 26.47 4.51 -5.10
CA VAL A 692 26.28 5.78 -4.39
C VAL A 692 25.08 5.60 -3.47
N LYS A 693 25.32 5.77 -2.16
CA LYS A 693 24.34 5.56 -1.09
C LYS A 693 23.79 6.92 -0.62
N PRO A 694 22.70 6.96 0.15
CA PRO A 694 22.20 8.21 0.75
C PRO A 694 23.26 9.01 1.51
N PHE A 695 24.21 8.34 2.15
CA PHE A 695 25.35 8.97 2.80
C PHE A 695 26.68 8.49 2.21
N VAL A 696 27.53 9.43 1.82
CA VAL A 696 28.82 9.18 1.16
C VAL A 696 29.97 9.99 1.78
N GLY A 697 31.19 9.62 1.41
CA GLY A 697 32.41 10.31 1.85
C GLY A 697 32.84 10.00 3.30
N PRO A 698 33.96 10.57 3.75
CA PRO A 698 34.59 10.21 5.03
C PRO A 698 33.74 10.57 6.26
N ASN A 699 32.80 11.50 6.10
CA ASN A 699 31.94 11.99 7.18
C ASN A 699 30.46 11.62 7.01
N ALA A 700 30.12 10.71 6.07
CA ALA A 700 28.75 10.33 5.76
C ALA A 700 27.84 11.55 5.46
N GLY A 701 28.28 12.40 4.52
CA GLY A 701 27.49 13.52 4.03
C GLY A 701 26.39 13.06 3.07
N PRO A 702 25.28 13.80 2.93
CA PRO A 702 24.17 13.43 2.05
C PRO A 702 24.62 13.39 0.59
N GLY A 703 24.13 12.40 -0.17
CA GLY A 703 24.17 12.40 -1.63
C GLY A 703 22.89 13.01 -2.21
N ASP A 704 22.95 13.55 -3.43
CA ASP A 704 21.80 14.15 -4.13
C ASP A 704 20.87 13.10 -4.75
N ALA A 705 21.41 11.93 -5.11
CA ALA A 705 20.68 10.78 -5.65
C ALA A 705 21.43 9.48 -5.32
N ALA A 706 20.75 8.35 -5.46
CA ALA A 706 21.35 7.03 -5.31
C ALA A 706 21.82 6.47 -6.65
N VAL A 707 22.83 5.59 -6.61
CA VAL A 707 23.27 4.84 -7.80
C VAL A 707 23.45 3.39 -7.42
N ILE A 708 22.79 2.50 -8.17
CA ILE A 708 22.93 1.04 -8.04
C ILE A 708 23.52 0.46 -9.31
N ARG A 709 23.99 -0.78 -9.21
CA ARG A 709 24.40 -1.64 -10.33
C ARG A 709 23.37 -2.77 -10.47
N PRO A 710 22.34 -2.60 -11.33
CA PRO A 710 21.27 -3.59 -11.51
C PRO A 710 21.79 -4.97 -11.96
N VAL A 711 22.82 -4.97 -12.82
CA VAL A 711 23.46 -6.19 -13.33
C VAL A 711 24.90 -6.25 -12.81
N PRO A 712 25.23 -7.16 -11.86
CA PRO A 712 26.50 -7.14 -11.15
C PRO A 712 27.75 -7.14 -12.03
N ASP A 713 27.78 -7.87 -13.13
CA ASP A 713 29.00 -8.00 -13.94
C ASP A 713 29.11 -6.96 -15.08
N ARG A 714 28.20 -5.98 -15.12
CA ARG A 714 28.20 -4.92 -16.15
C ARG A 714 28.75 -3.60 -15.57
N PRO A 715 29.60 -2.87 -16.31
CA PRO A 715 30.12 -1.57 -15.89
C PRO A 715 29.12 -0.43 -16.17
N ARG A 716 27.85 -0.62 -15.79
CA ARG A 716 26.76 0.34 -15.96
C ARG A 716 26.05 0.51 -14.61
N GLY A 717 25.61 1.73 -14.33
CA GLY A 717 24.84 2.06 -13.13
C GLY A 717 23.47 2.63 -13.49
N LEU A 718 22.51 2.48 -12.59
CA LEU A 718 21.20 3.12 -12.64
C LEU A 718 21.15 4.14 -11.50
N ALA A 719 20.95 5.40 -11.84
CA ALA A 719 20.69 6.44 -10.86
C ALA A 719 19.19 6.45 -10.51
N ILE A 720 18.87 6.75 -9.25
CA ILE A 720 17.50 6.88 -8.74
C ILE A 720 17.48 8.14 -7.87
N GLY A 721 16.55 9.04 -8.17
CA GLY A 721 16.38 10.31 -7.48
C GLY A 721 14.96 10.82 -7.67
N HIS A 722 14.57 11.77 -6.82
CA HIS A 722 13.27 12.40 -6.84
C HIS A 722 13.39 13.94 -6.81
N GLY A 723 12.27 14.61 -7.05
CA GLY A 723 12.11 16.04 -6.83
C GLY A 723 10.70 16.35 -6.34
N LEU A 724 10.57 17.33 -5.44
CA LEU A 724 9.31 17.69 -4.80
C LEU A 724 9.30 19.17 -4.45
N ALA A 725 8.44 19.95 -5.12
CA ALA A 725 8.42 21.40 -4.99
C ALA A 725 7.10 21.96 -4.44
N THR A 726 6.42 21.24 -3.52
CA THR A 726 5.09 21.62 -2.97
C THR A 726 5.06 23.01 -2.31
N GLY A 727 6.22 23.54 -1.89
CA GLY A 727 6.36 24.94 -1.47
C GLY A 727 6.04 25.99 -2.54
N LEU A 728 5.96 25.60 -3.82
CA LEU A 728 5.59 26.44 -4.95
C LEU A 728 4.14 26.24 -5.42
N ALA A 729 3.29 25.58 -4.63
CA ALA A 729 1.89 25.25 -4.98
C ALA A 729 0.99 26.45 -5.35
N ARG A 730 1.44 27.70 -5.11
CA ARG A 730 0.74 28.92 -5.56
C ARG A 730 0.62 28.99 -7.09
N ASP A 731 1.60 28.44 -7.82
CA ASP A 731 1.50 28.21 -9.26
C ASP A 731 1.85 26.74 -9.58
N PRO A 732 0.84 25.88 -9.76
CA PRO A 732 1.02 24.46 -10.04
C PRO A 732 1.92 24.15 -11.24
N TYR A 733 1.94 25.03 -12.27
CA TYR A 733 2.82 24.87 -13.42
C TYR A 733 4.29 25.01 -13.01
N VAL A 734 4.60 26.03 -12.21
CA VAL A 734 5.96 26.28 -11.71
C VAL A 734 6.36 25.20 -10.71
N MET A 735 5.42 24.73 -9.87
CA MET A 735 5.63 23.59 -8.99
C MET A 735 6.03 22.32 -9.75
N GLY A 736 5.28 21.94 -10.79
CA GLY A 736 5.58 20.77 -11.61
C GLY A 736 6.95 20.90 -12.29
N LEU A 737 7.23 22.06 -12.89
CA LEU A 737 8.53 22.33 -13.52
C LEU A 737 9.70 22.23 -12.52
N ALA A 738 9.55 22.78 -11.32
CA ALA A 738 10.59 22.76 -10.29
C ALA A 738 10.84 21.36 -9.74
N ALA A 739 9.79 20.54 -9.59
CA ALA A 739 9.93 19.13 -9.18
C ALA A 739 10.71 18.32 -10.23
N ILE A 740 10.39 18.50 -11.51
CA ILE A 740 11.13 17.86 -12.63
C ILE A 740 12.59 18.35 -12.66
N ASP A 741 12.82 19.66 -12.56
CA ASP A 741 14.17 20.24 -12.54
C ASP A 741 15.02 19.72 -11.37
N GLU A 742 14.45 19.63 -10.17
CA GLU A 742 15.14 19.07 -9.01
C GLU A 742 15.52 17.60 -9.22
N CYS A 743 14.58 16.77 -9.69
CA CYS A 743 14.83 15.36 -10.00
C CYS A 743 15.98 15.22 -11.01
N VAL A 744 15.94 15.96 -12.12
CA VAL A 744 16.99 15.91 -13.15
C VAL A 744 18.33 16.40 -12.61
N ARG A 745 18.36 17.50 -11.83
CA ARG A 745 19.62 18.00 -11.23
C ARG A 745 20.24 17.00 -10.26
N ASN A 746 19.42 16.38 -9.40
CA ASN A 746 19.87 15.36 -8.46
C ASN A 746 20.52 14.18 -9.20
N MET A 747 19.87 13.71 -10.28
CA MET A 747 20.37 12.63 -11.13
C MET A 747 21.68 12.99 -11.86
N VAL A 748 21.77 14.19 -12.43
CA VAL A 748 22.98 14.65 -13.14
C VAL A 748 24.17 14.83 -12.17
N CYS A 749 23.93 15.28 -10.93
CA CYS A 749 24.97 15.44 -9.91
C CYS A 749 25.71 14.13 -9.59
N VAL A 750 25.06 12.97 -9.74
CA VAL A 750 25.67 11.65 -9.53
C VAL A 750 26.19 11.00 -10.81
N GLY A 751 26.13 11.72 -11.94
CA GLY A 751 26.69 11.30 -13.22
C GLY A 751 25.72 10.57 -14.14
N ALA A 752 24.40 10.70 -13.93
CA ALA A 752 23.41 10.21 -14.90
C ALA A 752 23.51 10.97 -16.23
N ASP A 753 23.23 10.25 -17.33
CA ASP A 753 23.12 10.85 -18.66
C ASP A 753 21.75 11.53 -18.80
N PRO A 754 21.67 12.86 -18.96
CA PRO A 754 20.40 13.57 -19.06
C PRO A 754 19.56 13.16 -20.27
N ASP A 755 20.16 12.61 -21.33
CA ASP A 755 19.43 12.10 -22.50
C ASP A 755 18.78 10.72 -22.24
N ARG A 756 19.02 10.13 -21.05
CA ARG A 756 18.52 8.81 -20.63
C ARG A 756 17.90 8.85 -19.23
N ILE A 757 17.16 9.91 -18.93
CA ILE A 757 16.35 10.02 -17.70
C ILE A 757 14.88 9.75 -18.05
N ALA A 758 14.30 8.75 -17.38
CA ALA A 758 12.87 8.48 -17.42
C ALA A 758 12.26 8.98 -16.10
N ILE A 759 11.11 9.65 -16.19
CA ILE A 759 10.42 10.22 -15.03
C ILE A 759 9.10 9.48 -14.89
N LEU A 760 8.79 9.10 -13.65
CA LEU A 760 7.48 8.67 -13.24
C LEU A 760 6.90 9.77 -12.35
N ASP A 761 5.74 10.28 -12.72
CA ASP A 761 5.03 11.36 -12.07
C ASP A 761 3.86 10.85 -11.21
N ASN A 762 3.68 11.45 -10.04
CA ASN A 762 2.59 11.11 -9.11
C ASN A 762 1.85 12.40 -8.73
N PHE A 763 0.57 12.50 -9.07
CA PHE A 763 -0.27 13.65 -8.75
C PHE A 763 -1.11 13.40 -7.50
N CYS A 764 -0.92 14.22 -6.46
CA CYS A 764 -1.79 14.24 -5.27
C CYS A 764 -2.48 15.60 -5.17
N TRP A 765 -3.79 15.62 -5.43
CA TRP A 765 -4.62 16.83 -5.40
C TRP A 765 -5.84 16.63 -4.50
N PRO A 766 -6.42 17.71 -3.94
CA PRO A 766 -7.74 17.65 -3.34
C PRO A 766 -8.82 17.20 -4.34
N GLY A 767 -10.00 16.85 -3.83
CA GLY A 767 -11.14 16.40 -4.63
C GLY A 767 -11.39 17.29 -5.86
N CYS A 768 -11.35 16.70 -7.05
CA CYS A 768 -11.45 17.41 -8.34
C CYS A 768 -12.89 17.72 -8.77
N ASP A 769 -13.86 17.56 -7.87
CA ASP A 769 -15.25 17.99 -8.11
C ASP A 769 -15.40 19.51 -8.06
N ASP A 770 -14.54 20.21 -7.31
CA ASP A 770 -14.39 21.64 -7.45
C ASP A 770 -13.62 21.95 -8.75
N PRO A 771 -14.21 22.70 -9.70
CA PRO A 771 -13.53 23.08 -10.93
C PRO A 771 -12.18 23.77 -10.72
N ARG A 772 -11.98 24.43 -9.58
CA ARG A 772 -10.72 25.13 -9.25
C ARG A 772 -9.61 24.18 -8.83
N ASN A 773 -9.95 23.12 -8.08
CA ASN A 773 -9.02 22.02 -7.80
C ASN A 773 -8.59 21.37 -9.12
N LEU A 774 -9.55 20.99 -9.96
CA LEU A 774 -9.26 20.41 -11.28
C LEU A 774 -8.47 21.35 -12.18
N GLY A 775 -8.75 22.67 -12.13
CA GLY A 775 -7.99 23.69 -12.86
C GLY A 775 -6.52 23.75 -12.44
N SER A 776 -6.22 23.56 -11.15
CA SER A 776 -4.84 23.50 -10.67
C SER A 776 -4.11 22.21 -11.06
N LEU A 777 -4.81 21.06 -11.07
CA LEU A 777 -4.28 19.79 -11.59
C LEU A 777 -3.97 19.88 -13.10
N VAL A 778 -4.90 20.40 -13.90
CA VAL A 778 -4.73 20.62 -15.35
C VAL A 778 -3.56 21.54 -15.67
N ARG A 779 -3.23 22.46 -14.75
CA ARG A 779 -2.10 23.37 -14.91
C ARG A 779 -0.75 22.73 -14.56
N ALA A 780 -0.74 21.73 -13.69
CA ALA A 780 0.45 20.95 -13.36
C ALA A 780 0.76 19.88 -14.41
N ALA A 781 -0.27 19.25 -14.97
CA ALA A 781 -0.18 18.28 -16.08
C ALA A 781 0.18 18.96 -17.42
#